data_AF-A0A9D2W5R8-F1
#
_entry.id   AF-A0A9D2W5R8-F1
#
_cell.length_a   1.000
_cell.length_b   1.000
_cell.length_c   1.000
_cell.angle_alpha   90.00
_cell.angle_beta   90.00
_cell.angle_gamma   90.00
#
_symmetry.space_group_name_H-M   'P 1'
#
loop_
_entity.id
_entity.type
_entity.pdbx_description
1 polymer ?
#
loop_
_entity_poly.entity_id
_entity_poly.type
_entity_poly.pdbx_seq_one_letter_code
_entity_poly.pdbx_strand_id
1 'polypeptide(L)'
;MRKFLACLLLLVFMAPFATQANEIIVGNGTTSSYNSPFNNFYKNSWNETIYPASGFMLPGTINTISYNCATASALTFPTLKIYMGVTSRSSHSSSSDWQPESELTLVYSGTDVTVGSSTGWQTFTLDTPYFYDATNNLVVVVAKTCDDWTSGLQYYYTSTSNAVLYRQNDSNLSYAEYPTGTGTRSSYAANVKFDMTFVGGAEITVNPSTMDMGYRPNGAWMRPLEVNVSNLGVPATINAIEPTNSFFSIEGIETPMVLNYGEEVGFEIATGSTIAGPVNAQLVIAYTEDRAVNMYDLTAIAYDPVCPDVWELAQVVSSFPYTTNVSGVYDNYQIPGSNLDGNDAVYKVTVDEDKLLTAVVSTGENPKVAVYAEDFGGQPGPGIDNNYTGPVIGAGGGSQGGSGDEFMFDFEDGIQGWTKIDADGDGHNWNHSSEVSSYLIITPHNGSLGCVMSESYYNPGYAVLTPDNYLVTPQKYSIGANSTLSFYVCAQDAVYAAEHYGIAISTTGNTSASDFTTIWEETLTAKNGGAKGMRGMNVQGAWYLKTVDLSAYAGQEVYIALRHFNVSDEFVINVDDIALSAGSRDMVATRDVIFEEDFESGSLGSGWTTTYNGDYQWEVLSSSPIGTFPPYSGSYAAYRDCGGDDVTDYLITPLIDLTSYIDINLSFYGIAASWAGDVNTLSVNYSSSANGPWTTLWSNNGNVINPWQEINVDLSSLAGQTVYLAFGCFDAYGYPTGVDNIVITGTLGSTVPGVENMHLVPGTYYIVASSTDDNFTVDINVEPVPVPEMAYEPNPA
;
A
#
# COMPACT_ATOMS: atom_id res chain seq x y z
N MET A 1 -10.82 -41.14 -28.97
CA MET A 1 -9.67 -41.21 -29.91
C MET A 1 -9.00 -39.85 -29.83
N ARG A 2 -7.87 -39.62 -29.17
CA ARG A 2 -6.63 -40.39 -29.02
C ARG A 2 -6.12 -40.27 -27.56
N LYS A 3 -5.93 -41.39 -26.89
CA LYS A 3 -5.13 -41.55 -25.65
C LYS A 3 -4.34 -42.85 -25.84
N PHE A 4 -3.12 -42.92 -25.29
CA PHE A 4 -2.06 -43.94 -25.45
C PHE A 4 -0.99 -43.65 -26.50
N LEU A 5 -0.01 -42.81 -26.14
CA LEU A 5 1.42 -43.10 -26.33
C LEU A 5 2.27 -42.08 -25.55
N ALA A 6 2.64 -42.40 -24.31
CA ALA A 6 3.69 -41.69 -23.58
C ALA A 6 4.58 -42.72 -22.88
N CYS A 7 5.27 -43.51 -23.70
CA CYS A 7 6.40 -44.35 -23.31
C CYS A 7 7.07 -44.76 -24.62
N LEU A 8 8.35 -44.40 -24.74
CA LEU A 8 9.34 -44.77 -25.76
C LEU A 8 9.71 -43.68 -26.79
N LEU A 9 11.03 -43.47 -26.89
CA LEU A 9 11.84 -42.65 -27.80
C LEU A 9 12.05 -41.16 -27.43
N LEU A 10 13.11 -40.88 -26.65
CA LEU A 10 13.92 -39.70 -26.89
C LEU A 10 15.34 -40.14 -27.25
N LEU A 11 15.67 -40.01 -28.54
CA LEU A 11 16.98 -40.25 -29.12
C LEU A 11 18.01 -39.30 -28.48
N VAL A 12 19.18 -39.84 -28.18
CA VAL A 12 20.38 -39.09 -27.77
C VAL A 12 20.81 -38.17 -28.92
N PHE A 13 20.66 -36.86 -28.75
CA PHE A 13 21.47 -35.86 -29.44
C PHE A 13 22.49 -35.34 -28.43
N MET A 14 23.71 -35.89 -28.43
CA MET A 14 24.87 -35.19 -27.88
C MET A 14 25.22 -34.08 -28.87
N ALA A 15 24.74 -32.86 -28.62
CA ALA A 15 25.36 -31.68 -29.19
C ALA A 15 26.68 -31.40 -28.44
N PRO A 16 27.75 -30.98 -29.12
CA PRO A 16 28.98 -30.57 -28.44
C PRO A 16 28.71 -29.29 -27.63
N PHE A 17 29.18 -29.27 -26.38
CA PHE A 17 29.15 -28.14 -25.46
C PHE A 17 29.53 -26.83 -26.14
N ALA A 18 28.59 -25.87 -26.19
CA ALA A 18 28.94 -24.47 -26.29
C ALA A 18 28.99 -23.93 -24.86
N THR A 19 30.20 -23.72 -24.33
CA THR A 19 30.39 -22.94 -23.10
C THR A 19 29.98 -21.50 -23.39
N GLN A 20 28.76 -21.12 -23.04
CA GLN A 20 28.33 -19.73 -23.10
C GLN A 20 29.02 -18.97 -21.96
N ALA A 21 29.86 -17.98 -22.31
CA ALA A 21 30.39 -17.03 -21.34
C ALA A 21 29.27 -16.07 -20.92
N ASN A 22 29.12 -15.85 -19.61
CA ASN A 22 28.13 -14.92 -19.07
C ASN A 22 28.80 -13.56 -18.81
N GLU A 23 28.29 -12.53 -19.45
CA GLU A 23 28.80 -11.16 -19.30
C GLU A 23 28.28 -10.55 -17.98
N ILE A 24 29.19 -10.12 -17.11
CA ILE A 24 28.88 -9.45 -15.84
C ILE A 24 29.37 -8.02 -15.91
N ILE A 25 28.45 -7.05 -15.88
CA ILE A 25 28.78 -5.63 -15.88
C ILE A 25 28.63 -5.11 -14.45
N VAL A 26 29.73 -4.57 -13.90
CA VAL A 26 29.74 -3.90 -12.60
C VAL A 26 29.98 -2.41 -12.82
N GLY A 27 28.97 -1.61 -12.47
CA GLY A 27 28.93 -0.17 -12.69
C GLY A 27 28.14 0.22 -13.95
N ASN A 28 27.38 1.30 -13.83
CA ASN A 28 26.48 1.85 -14.85
C ASN A 28 26.65 3.36 -15.05
N GLY A 29 27.69 3.96 -14.47
CA GLY A 29 27.86 5.41 -14.49
C GLY A 29 28.15 5.94 -15.89
N THR A 30 27.64 7.13 -16.19
CA THR A 30 27.70 7.75 -17.53
C THR A 30 28.71 8.90 -17.61
N THR A 31 29.38 9.22 -16.50
CA THR A 31 30.47 10.20 -16.45
C THR A 31 31.80 9.52 -16.72
N SER A 32 32.73 10.21 -17.38
CA SER A 32 34.05 9.69 -17.71
C SER A 32 35.18 10.38 -16.97
N SER A 33 36.29 9.66 -16.77
CA SER A 33 37.51 10.20 -16.18
C SER A 33 38.75 9.59 -16.81
N TYR A 34 39.86 10.32 -16.76
CA TYR A 34 41.19 9.81 -17.09
C TYR A 34 41.90 9.16 -15.89
N ASN A 35 41.28 9.11 -14.69
CA ASN A 35 41.93 8.64 -13.46
C ASN A 35 41.84 7.13 -13.22
N SER A 36 40.85 6.46 -13.82
CA SER A 36 40.52 5.04 -13.62
C SER A 36 40.03 4.46 -14.94
N PRO A 37 40.29 3.19 -15.30
CA PRO A 37 40.97 2.13 -14.53
C PRO A 37 42.49 2.30 -14.43
N PHE A 38 43.05 3.28 -15.12
CA PHE A 38 44.44 3.68 -15.03
C PHE A 38 44.52 5.19 -15.24
N ASN A 39 45.54 5.85 -14.67
CA ASN A 39 45.68 7.30 -14.80
C ASN A 39 46.35 7.64 -16.14
N ASN A 40 45.65 8.36 -17.03
CA ASN A 40 46.18 8.73 -18.36
C ASN A 40 46.81 10.12 -18.41
N PHE A 41 46.58 10.96 -17.41
CA PHE A 41 47.19 12.29 -17.34
C PHE A 41 48.67 12.26 -16.94
N TYR A 42 49.14 11.12 -16.45
CA TYR A 42 50.54 10.84 -16.13
C TYR A 42 50.97 9.55 -16.84
N LYS A 43 52.27 9.44 -17.11
CA LYS A 43 52.79 8.30 -17.87
C LYS A 43 52.59 6.97 -17.13
N ASN A 44 52.97 6.90 -15.87
CA ASN A 44 52.94 5.64 -15.11
C ASN A 44 51.93 5.73 -13.97
N SER A 45 51.21 4.63 -13.70
CA SER A 45 50.21 4.62 -12.65
C SER A 45 49.90 3.26 -12.07
N TRP A 46 49.51 3.28 -10.80
CA TRP A 46 48.83 2.20 -10.09
C TRP A 46 47.39 2.60 -9.83
N ASN A 47 46.48 1.65 -9.94
CA ASN A 47 45.08 1.83 -9.61
C ASN A 47 44.54 0.53 -9.01
N GLU A 48 44.15 0.55 -7.74
CA GLU A 48 43.43 -0.53 -7.06
C GLU A 48 41.97 -0.12 -6.93
N THR A 49 41.06 -0.98 -7.40
CA THR A 49 39.61 -0.78 -7.32
C THR A 49 38.97 -1.96 -6.59
N ILE A 50 38.10 -1.66 -5.62
CA ILE A 50 37.24 -2.64 -4.94
C ILE A 50 35.87 -2.65 -5.62
N TYR A 51 35.51 -3.77 -6.25
CA TYR A 51 34.18 -4.01 -6.81
C TYR A 51 33.33 -4.81 -5.83
N PRO A 52 32.10 -4.38 -5.52
CA PRO A 52 31.27 -5.03 -4.53
C PRO A 52 30.84 -6.43 -4.98
N ALA A 53 30.77 -7.38 -4.05
CA ALA A 53 30.33 -8.75 -4.33
C ALA A 53 28.91 -8.79 -4.90
N SER A 54 28.04 -7.84 -4.51
CA SER A 54 26.68 -7.69 -5.05
C SER A 54 26.63 -7.35 -6.55
N GLY A 55 27.75 -6.95 -7.16
CA GLY A 55 27.85 -6.82 -8.61
C GLY A 55 28.01 -8.16 -9.34
N PHE A 56 28.18 -9.26 -8.60
CA PHE A 56 28.40 -10.59 -9.13
C PHE A 56 27.29 -11.52 -8.62
N MET A 57 26.67 -12.24 -9.55
CA MET A 57 25.47 -13.05 -9.27
C MET A 57 25.80 -14.45 -8.74
N LEU A 58 26.87 -15.07 -9.25
CA LEU A 58 27.25 -16.45 -8.98
C LEU A 58 28.77 -16.59 -8.92
N PRO A 59 29.30 -17.59 -8.17
CA PRO A 59 30.71 -17.95 -8.24
C PRO A 59 31.09 -18.41 -9.64
N GLY A 60 32.30 -18.09 -10.08
CA GLY A 60 32.76 -18.44 -11.42
C GLY A 60 34.20 -18.10 -11.72
N THR A 61 34.69 -18.62 -12.83
CA THR A 61 36.00 -18.28 -13.38
C THR A 61 35.88 -17.08 -14.30
N ILE A 62 36.54 -15.98 -13.94
CA ILE A 62 36.73 -14.79 -14.77
C ILE A 62 37.76 -15.12 -15.85
N ASN A 63 37.38 -14.97 -17.11
CA ASN A 63 38.24 -15.23 -18.27
C ASN A 63 38.73 -13.95 -18.95
N THR A 64 37.93 -12.88 -18.87
CA THR A 64 38.28 -11.56 -19.41
C THR A 64 37.91 -10.47 -18.42
N ILE A 65 38.58 -9.34 -18.57
CA ILE A 65 38.19 -8.07 -17.97
C ILE A 65 38.14 -7.01 -19.07
N SER A 66 37.11 -6.18 -19.06
CA SER A 66 36.94 -5.10 -20.03
C SER A 66 36.59 -3.79 -19.35
N TYR A 67 37.07 -2.68 -19.89
CA TYR A 67 36.75 -1.32 -19.42
C TYR A 67 36.10 -0.50 -20.52
N ASN A 68 35.07 0.28 -20.20
CA ASN A 68 34.28 1.01 -21.20
C ASN A 68 34.90 2.37 -21.53
N CYS A 69 35.55 2.48 -22.69
CA CYS A 69 36.20 3.69 -23.17
C CYS A 69 35.14 4.72 -23.64
N ALA A 70 35.09 5.86 -22.95
CA ALA A 70 34.17 6.95 -23.24
C ALA A 70 34.72 7.91 -24.29
N THR A 71 36.01 8.24 -24.20
CA THR A 71 36.71 9.10 -25.17
C THR A 71 37.97 8.39 -25.64
N ALA A 72 38.05 8.15 -26.95
CA ALA A 72 39.16 7.44 -27.57
C ALA A 72 40.33 8.38 -27.85
N SER A 73 41.50 8.02 -27.34
CA SER A 73 42.79 8.63 -27.66
C SER A 73 43.82 7.53 -27.50
N ALA A 74 44.32 7.00 -28.61
CA ALA A 74 45.20 5.84 -28.59
C ALA A 74 46.45 6.08 -27.73
N LEU A 75 46.76 5.13 -26.85
CA LEU A 75 47.88 5.21 -25.92
C LEU A 75 48.52 3.82 -25.79
N THR A 76 49.84 3.75 -25.94
CA THR A 76 50.60 2.49 -25.90
C THR A 76 51.31 2.35 -24.55
N PHE A 77 51.06 1.23 -23.89
CA PHE A 77 51.67 0.87 -22.61
C PHE A 77 52.79 -0.15 -22.84
N PRO A 78 54.07 0.23 -22.66
CA PRO A 78 55.17 -0.72 -22.70
C PRO A 78 54.99 -1.87 -21.71
N THR A 79 54.31 -1.62 -20.59
CA THR A 79 53.91 -2.66 -19.63
C THR A 79 52.52 -2.37 -19.08
N LEU A 80 51.65 -3.38 -19.10
CA LEU A 80 50.36 -3.39 -18.43
C LEU A 80 50.19 -4.70 -17.67
N LYS A 81 50.04 -4.63 -16.35
CA LYS A 81 49.73 -5.78 -15.49
C LYS A 81 48.40 -5.60 -14.79
N ILE A 82 47.62 -6.68 -14.70
CA ILE A 82 46.37 -6.72 -13.94
C ILE A 82 46.48 -7.84 -12.90
N TYR A 83 46.20 -7.50 -11.65
CA TYR A 83 46.13 -8.43 -10.54
C TYR A 83 44.70 -8.50 -10.00
N MET A 84 44.29 -9.68 -9.54
CA MET A 84 42.99 -9.90 -8.92
C MET A 84 43.13 -10.58 -7.56
N GLY A 85 42.27 -10.21 -6.63
CA GLY A 85 42.15 -10.83 -5.30
C GLY A 85 40.79 -10.53 -4.69
N VAL A 86 40.63 -10.85 -3.41
CA VAL A 86 39.38 -10.57 -2.68
C VAL A 86 39.65 -9.82 -1.39
N THR A 87 38.66 -9.07 -0.92
CA THR A 87 38.74 -8.37 0.36
C THR A 87 37.35 -8.22 0.99
N SER A 88 37.28 -8.21 2.31
CA SER A 88 36.03 -7.90 3.04
C SER A 88 35.72 -6.40 3.09
N ARG A 89 36.69 -5.55 2.70
CA ARG A 89 36.56 -4.08 2.68
C ARG A 89 35.63 -3.63 1.55
N SER A 90 34.80 -2.63 1.78
CA SER A 90 34.00 -1.96 0.74
C SER A 90 34.63 -0.65 0.24
N SER A 91 35.68 -0.17 0.91
CA SER A 91 36.40 1.06 0.58
C SER A 91 37.80 1.07 1.21
N HIS A 92 38.68 1.93 0.70
CA HIS A 92 40.00 2.14 1.30
C HIS A 92 39.92 3.07 2.51
N SER A 93 40.38 2.58 3.66
CA SER A 93 40.38 3.32 4.93
C SER A 93 41.46 4.40 5.00
N SER A 94 42.58 4.23 4.28
CA SER A 94 43.73 5.13 4.31
C SER A 94 44.39 5.28 2.93
N SER A 95 45.28 6.25 2.78
CA SER A 95 46.11 6.43 1.58
C SER A 95 47.19 5.36 1.41
N SER A 96 47.36 4.44 2.35
CA SER A 96 48.32 3.33 2.28
C SER A 96 47.64 1.96 2.33
N ASP A 97 46.32 1.92 2.17
CA ASP A 97 45.47 0.73 2.34
C ASP A 97 45.39 -0.12 1.06
N TRP A 98 46.57 -0.45 0.49
CA TRP A 98 46.68 -1.35 -0.67
C TRP A 98 46.50 -2.81 -0.26
N GLN A 99 45.86 -3.62 -1.10
CA GLN A 99 45.67 -5.05 -0.90
C GLN A 99 47.00 -5.79 -1.06
N PRO A 100 47.58 -6.42 -0.02
CA PRO A 100 48.94 -6.98 -0.06
C PRO A 100 49.20 -7.87 -1.29
N GLU A 101 50.37 -7.74 -1.92
CA GLU A 101 50.72 -8.50 -3.14
C GLU A 101 50.55 -10.02 -2.96
N SER A 102 50.87 -10.55 -1.78
CA SER A 102 50.72 -11.97 -1.44
C SER A 102 49.27 -12.47 -1.43
N GLU A 103 48.30 -11.56 -1.40
CA GLU A 103 46.86 -11.85 -1.43
C GLU A 103 46.25 -11.63 -2.83
N LEU A 104 47.10 -11.36 -3.83
CA LEU A 104 46.70 -11.13 -5.21
C LEU A 104 47.32 -12.17 -6.16
N THR A 105 46.63 -12.40 -7.27
CA THR A 105 47.10 -13.20 -8.40
C THR A 105 47.35 -12.29 -9.59
N LEU A 106 48.53 -12.38 -10.22
CA LEU A 106 48.77 -11.74 -11.52
C LEU A 106 47.99 -12.50 -12.59
N VAL A 107 46.96 -11.85 -13.16
CA VAL A 107 46.04 -12.49 -14.11
C VAL A 107 46.28 -12.08 -15.56
N TYR A 108 46.95 -10.96 -15.79
CA TYR A 108 47.30 -10.47 -17.12
C TYR A 108 48.64 -9.73 -17.10
N SER A 109 49.50 -9.98 -18.08
CA SER A 109 50.76 -9.27 -18.28
C SER A 109 51.02 -9.01 -19.77
N GLY A 110 50.76 -7.78 -20.22
CA GLY A 110 50.97 -7.36 -21.60
C GLY A 110 52.19 -6.45 -21.79
N THR A 111 52.80 -6.55 -22.97
CA THR A 111 53.89 -5.69 -23.46
C THR A 111 53.43 -4.94 -24.70
N ASP A 112 53.75 -3.65 -24.80
CA ASP A 112 53.38 -2.76 -25.92
C ASP A 112 51.86 -2.76 -26.23
N VAL A 113 51.04 -2.78 -25.19
CA VAL A 113 49.58 -2.86 -25.29
C VAL A 113 49.02 -1.49 -25.68
N THR A 114 48.34 -1.40 -26.81
CA THR A 114 47.68 -0.15 -27.23
C THR A 114 46.20 -0.16 -26.86
N VAL A 115 45.78 0.82 -26.05
CA VAL A 115 44.40 1.02 -25.61
C VAL A 115 43.82 2.30 -26.22
N GLY A 116 42.48 2.43 -26.23
CA GLY A 116 41.84 3.70 -26.61
C GLY A 116 41.85 3.99 -28.11
N SER A 117 42.01 2.95 -28.94
CA SER A 117 41.93 3.08 -30.41
C SER A 117 40.49 3.32 -30.91
N SER A 118 39.51 3.00 -30.08
CA SER A 118 38.09 3.25 -30.31
C SER A 118 37.37 3.46 -28.98
N THR A 119 36.16 4.01 -29.02
CA THR A 119 35.24 4.02 -27.86
C THR A 119 34.62 2.63 -27.65
N GLY A 120 33.94 2.42 -26.52
CA GLY A 120 33.29 1.17 -26.15
C GLY A 120 34.17 0.25 -25.29
N TRP A 121 33.69 -0.98 -25.06
CA TRP A 121 34.38 -1.98 -24.23
C TRP A 121 35.75 -2.38 -24.82
N GLN A 122 36.81 -2.15 -24.05
CA GLN A 122 38.18 -2.55 -24.36
C GLN A 122 38.52 -3.79 -23.53
N THR A 123 38.70 -4.94 -24.17
CA THR A 123 38.78 -6.26 -23.52
C THR A 123 40.21 -6.78 -23.41
N PHE A 124 40.53 -7.33 -22.24
CA PHE A 124 41.78 -8.03 -21.94
C PHE A 124 41.47 -9.49 -21.59
N THR A 125 41.96 -10.43 -22.39
CA THR A 125 41.89 -11.86 -22.07
C THR A 125 42.95 -12.20 -21.04
N LEU A 126 42.57 -12.83 -19.93
CA LEU A 126 43.50 -13.14 -18.84
C LEU A 126 44.44 -14.29 -19.24
N ASP A 127 45.73 -14.12 -18.96
CA ASP A 127 46.74 -15.17 -19.12
C ASP A 127 46.50 -16.31 -18.11
N THR A 128 46.03 -15.95 -16.92
CA THR A 128 45.62 -16.87 -15.86
C THR A 128 44.18 -16.54 -15.46
N PRO A 129 43.18 -17.31 -15.93
CA PRO A 129 41.80 -17.14 -15.50
C PRO A 129 41.67 -17.18 -13.98
N TYR A 130 40.81 -16.34 -13.41
CA TYR A 130 40.71 -16.14 -11.98
C TYR A 130 39.38 -16.69 -11.44
N PHE A 131 39.44 -17.68 -10.54
CA PHE A 131 38.24 -18.16 -9.85
C PHE A 131 37.83 -17.19 -8.75
N TYR A 132 36.60 -16.69 -8.83
CA TYR A 132 35.99 -15.79 -7.86
C TYR A 132 34.77 -16.47 -7.23
N ASP A 133 34.76 -16.56 -5.90
CA ASP A 133 33.74 -17.31 -5.15
C ASP A 133 32.48 -16.47 -4.81
N ALA A 134 32.44 -15.19 -5.20
CA ALA A 134 31.36 -14.25 -4.93
C ALA A 134 31.02 -14.04 -3.43
N THR A 135 31.90 -14.41 -2.50
CA THR A 135 31.66 -14.25 -1.05
C THR A 135 32.17 -12.93 -0.49
N ASN A 136 33.24 -12.38 -1.06
CA ASN A 136 33.91 -11.15 -0.65
C ASN A 136 34.05 -10.21 -1.84
N ASN A 137 34.33 -8.91 -1.62
CA ASN A 137 34.47 -7.95 -2.71
C ASN A 137 35.71 -8.26 -3.57
N LEU A 138 35.58 -8.12 -4.89
CA LEU A 138 36.69 -8.34 -5.83
C LEU A 138 37.62 -7.13 -5.81
N VAL A 139 38.92 -7.35 -5.62
CA VAL A 139 39.96 -6.34 -5.77
C VAL A 139 40.63 -6.51 -7.12
N VAL A 140 40.70 -5.43 -7.91
CA VAL A 140 41.45 -5.39 -9.17
C VAL A 140 42.51 -4.32 -9.08
N VAL A 141 43.78 -4.71 -9.28
CA VAL A 141 44.91 -3.78 -9.33
C VAL A 141 45.43 -3.71 -10.76
N VAL A 142 45.50 -2.50 -11.31
CA VAL A 142 46.08 -2.22 -12.62
C VAL A 142 47.36 -1.42 -12.44
N ALA A 143 48.46 -1.97 -12.95
CA ALA A 143 49.78 -1.33 -12.95
C ALA A 143 50.21 -1.09 -14.40
N LYS A 144 50.55 0.17 -14.74
CA LYS A 144 50.99 0.53 -16.09
C LYS A 144 52.21 1.43 -16.11
N THR A 145 52.99 1.29 -17.18
CA THR A 145 53.89 2.32 -17.71
C THR A 145 53.38 2.82 -19.06
N CYS A 146 53.80 4.01 -19.47
CA CYS A 146 53.41 4.58 -20.75
C CYS A 146 54.51 5.46 -21.34
N ASP A 147 54.62 5.50 -22.66
CA ASP A 147 55.58 6.37 -23.35
C ASP A 147 55.16 7.85 -23.29
N ASP A 148 53.84 8.11 -23.25
CA ASP A 148 53.26 9.45 -23.26
C ASP A 148 52.05 9.59 -22.31
N TRP A 149 51.49 10.79 -22.19
CA TRP A 149 50.29 11.05 -21.41
C TRP A 149 49.21 11.75 -22.27
N THR A 150 47.95 11.60 -21.89
CA THR A 150 46.82 12.28 -22.54
C THR A 150 45.66 12.45 -21.56
N SER A 151 45.01 13.62 -21.59
CA SER A 151 43.71 13.84 -20.92
C SER A 151 42.53 13.36 -21.77
N GLY A 152 42.77 13.04 -23.05
CA GLY A 152 41.76 12.65 -24.03
C GLY A 152 41.35 11.19 -23.96
N LEU A 153 42.14 10.31 -23.34
CA LEU A 153 41.74 8.92 -23.11
C LEU A 153 40.98 8.81 -21.79
N GLN A 154 39.67 8.58 -21.87
CA GLN A 154 38.79 8.53 -20.69
C GLN A 154 37.88 7.29 -20.71
N TYR A 155 37.57 6.80 -19.52
CA TYR A 155 36.70 5.64 -19.30
C TYR A 155 35.50 6.04 -18.45
N TYR A 156 34.35 5.43 -18.70
CA TYR A 156 33.17 5.60 -17.86
C TYR A 156 33.41 5.02 -16.47
N TYR A 157 32.88 5.68 -15.44
CA TYR A 157 33.00 5.25 -14.05
C TYR A 157 31.68 5.39 -13.30
N THR A 158 31.47 4.55 -12.30
CA THR A 158 30.44 4.69 -11.27
C THR A 158 31.02 5.36 -10.03
N SER A 159 30.32 6.39 -9.54
CA SER A 159 30.69 7.07 -8.28
C SER A 159 30.54 6.13 -7.08
N THR A 160 31.58 6.04 -6.26
CA THR A 160 31.66 5.19 -5.06
C THR A 160 32.15 6.00 -3.84
N SER A 161 32.17 5.42 -2.64
CA SER A 161 32.76 6.03 -1.46
C SER A 161 34.19 5.52 -1.23
N ASN A 162 35.18 6.12 -1.90
CA ASN A 162 36.60 5.74 -1.78
C ASN A 162 36.93 4.27 -2.12
N ALA A 163 36.24 3.67 -3.11
CA ALA A 163 36.53 2.31 -3.55
C ALA A 163 37.78 2.20 -4.44
N VAL A 164 38.42 3.32 -4.77
CA VAL A 164 39.64 3.37 -5.59
C VAL A 164 40.80 3.99 -4.81
N LEU A 165 41.97 3.36 -4.90
CA LEU A 165 43.24 3.92 -4.46
C LEU A 165 44.21 3.96 -5.65
N TYR A 166 44.73 5.13 -5.98
CA TYR A 166 45.60 5.29 -7.15
C TYR A 166 46.86 6.08 -6.84
N ARG A 167 47.91 5.89 -7.64
CA ARG A 167 49.17 6.64 -7.56
C ARG A 167 49.74 6.81 -8.95
N GLN A 168 50.44 7.91 -9.21
CA GLN A 168 50.90 8.26 -10.55
C GLN A 168 52.24 8.99 -10.56
N ASN A 169 53.00 8.81 -11.64
CA ASN A 169 54.33 9.40 -11.83
C ASN A 169 54.75 9.43 -13.31
N ASP A 170 55.51 10.44 -13.75
CA ASP A 170 55.96 10.55 -15.15
C ASP A 170 57.24 9.79 -15.48
N SER A 171 58.13 9.56 -14.52
CA SER A 171 59.51 9.11 -14.80
C SER A 171 59.88 7.80 -14.11
N ASN A 172 59.13 7.38 -13.10
CA ASN A 172 59.44 6.19 -12.33
C ASN A 172 58.88 4.93 -12.99
N LEU A 173 59.76 4.11 -13.54
CA LEU A 173 59.40 2.84 -14.19
C LEU A 173 59.04 1.72 -13.21
N SER A 174 59.25 1.89 -11.90
CA SER A 174 58.83 0.89 -10.88
C SER A 174 57.31 0.68 -10.84
N TYR A 175 56.54 1.56 -11.49
CA TYR A 175 55.11 1.45 -11.66
C TYR A 175 54.67 0.33 -12.62
N ALA A 176 55.63 -0.33 -13.29
CA ALA A 176 55.42 -1.60 -14.00
C ALA A 176 55.21 -2.81 -13.06
N GLU A 177 55.47 -2.64 -11.76
CA GLU A 177 55.36 -3.68 -10.73
C GLU A 177 54.22 -3.35 -9.73
N TYR A 178 54.00 -4.23 -8.75
CA TYR A 178 52.94 -4.07 -7.75
C TYR A 178 53.12 -2.78 -6.88
N PRO A 179 52.02 -2.10 -6.46
CA PRO A 179 52.07 -0.84 -5.72
C PRO A 179 52.81 -0.87 -4.39
N THR A 180 53.58 0.18 -4.09
CA THR A 180 54.16 0.42 -2.76
C THR A 180 53.99 1.89 -2.32
N GLY A 181 53.92 2.15 -1.02
CA GLY A 181 53.85 3.51 -0.46
C GLY A 181 52.44 4.13 -0.47
N THR A 182 52.36 5.47 -0.44
CA THR A 182 51.08 6.20 -0.29
C THR A 182 50.47 6.61 -1.63
N GLY A 183 49.19 6.30 -1.83
CA GLY A 183 48.34 6.72 -2.93
C GLY A 183 47.32 7.80 -2.55
N THR A 184 46.38 8.05 -3.46
CA THR A 184 45.26 8.99 -3.34
C THR A 184 43.96 8.22 -3.47
N ARG A 185 43.02 8.40 -2.52
CA ARG A 185 41.70 7.79 -2.60
C ARG A 185 40.82 8.52 -3.62
N SER A 186 40.02 7.78 -4.35
CA SER A 186 39.11 8.28 -5.37
C SER A 186 37.77 7.56 -5.30
N SER A 187 36.73 8.27 -5.73
CA SER A 187 35.37 7.76 -5.87
C SER A 187 35.08 7.21 -7.28
N TYR A 188 36.04 7.24 -8.21
CA TYR A 188 35.79 6.96 -9.62
C TYR A 188 36.13 5.51 -9.98
N ALA A 189 35.28 4.55 -9.58
CA ALA A 189 35.46 3.14 -9.93
C ALA A 189 35.05 2.92 -11.40
N ALA A 190 35.98 2.49 -12.24
CA ALA A 190 35.69 2.31 -13.66
C ALA A 190 34.57 1.29 -13.88
N ASN A 191 33.66 1.53 -14.82
CA ASN A 191 32.69 0.52 -15.21
C ASN A 191 33.45 -0.64 -15.85
N VAL A 192 33.21 -1.84 -15.34
CA VAL A 192 33.95 -3.04 -15.73
C VAL A 192 32.99 -4.10 -16.23
N LYS A 193 33.41 -4.85 -17.25
CA LYS A 193 32.72 -6.04 -17.75
C LYS A 193 33.63 -7.25 -17.63
N PHE A 194 33.12 -8.33 -17.06
CA PHE A 194 33.80 -9.62 -16.95
C PHE A 194 33.09 -10.66 -17.78
N ASP A 195 33.84 -11.48 -18.51
CA ASP A 195 33.28 -12.71 -19.08
C ASP A 195 33.56 -13.84 -18.10
N MET A 196 32.51 -14.34 -17.45
CA MET A 196 32.61 -15.37 -16.41
C MET A 196 32.02 -16.71 -16.88
N THR A 197 32.71 -17.80 -16.52
CA THR A 197 32.17 -19.16 -16.56
C THR A 197 31.70 -19.51 -15.16
N PHE A 198 30.40 -19.50 -14.92
CA PHE A 198 29.85 -19.85 -13.61
C PHE A 198 30.14 -21.30 -13.23
N VAL A 199 30.27 -21.56 -11.93
CA VAL A 199 30.46 -22.89 -11.37
C VAL A 199 29.22 -23.23 -10.53
N GLY A 200 28.60 -24.36 -10.82
CA GLY A 200 27.36 -24.80 -10.15
C GLY A 200 26.38 -25.43 -11.13
N GLY A 201 25.31 -26.01 -10.59
CA GLY A 201 24.15 -26.46 -11.37
C GLY A 201 23.05 -25.40 -11.37
N ALA A 202 22.00 -25.65 -12.16
CA ALA A 202 20.76 -24.92 -12.02
C ALA A 202 20.13 -25.23 -10.65
N GLU A 203 19.59 -24.21 -9.97
CA GLU A 203 18.97 -24.36 -8.66
C GLU A 203 17.51 -23.91 -8.78
N ILE A 204 16.67 -24.83 -9.24
CA ILE A 204 15.26 -24.58 -9.47
C ILE A 204 14.49 -24.76 -8.17
N THR A 205 13.67 -23.79 -7.79
CA THR A 205 12.78 -23.88 -6.64
C THR A 205 11.37 -23.47 -7.00
N VAL A 206 10.39 -23.85 -6.18
CA VAL A 206 9.00 -23.42 -6.30
C VAL A 206 8.52 -22.78 -5.00
N ASN A 207 7.64 -21.81 -5.13
CA ASN A 207 6.94 -21.17 -4.03
C ASN A 207 5.43 -21.17 -4.34
N PRO A 208 4.58 -21.73 -3.46
CA PRO A 208 4.92 -22.40 -2.20
C PRO A 208 5.64 -23.74 -2.41
N SER A 209 6.58 -24.08 -1.51
CA SER A 209 7.30 -25.37 -1.57
C SER A 209 6.43 -26.58 -1.21
N THR A 210 5.29 -26.33 -0.56
CA THR A 210 4.29 -27.31 -0.18
C THR A 210 2.99 -26.92 -0.87
N MET A 211 2.48 -27.76 -1.76
CA MET A 211 1.27 -27.48 -2.52
C MET A 211 0.13 -28.36 -2.01
N ASP A 212 -0.52 -27.91 -0.93
CA ASP A 212 -1.77 -28.49 -0.47
C ASP A 212 -2.93 -27.58 -0.90
N MET A 213 -3.74 -28.10 -1.82
CA MET A 213 -4.86 -27.37 -2.39
C MET A 213 -6.14 -27.53 -1.56
N GLY A 214 -6.15 -28.31 -0.48
CA GLY A 214 -7.32 -28.50 0.37
C GLY A 214 -8.48 -29.22 -0.35
N TYR A 215 -9.71 -28.92 0.03
CA TYR A 215 -10.91 -29.45 -0.62
C TYR A 215 -11.11 -28.83 -2.00
N ARG A 216 -11.45 -29.66 -3.01
CA ARG A 216 -11.64 -29.22 -4.39
C ARG A 216 -12.91 -29.83 -4.99
N PRO A 217 -13.87 -29.00 -5.47
CA PRO A 217 -15.14 -29.52 -5.96
C PRO A 217 -14.99 -30.19 -7.33
N ASN A 218 -15.59 -31.36 -7.50
CA ASN A 218 -15.63 -32.06 -8.77
C ASN A 218 -16.58 -31.35 -9.76
N GLY A 219 -16.02 -30.84 -10.85
CA GLY A 219 -16.82 -30.32 -11.98
C GLY A 219 -17.45 -28.95 -11.73
N ALA A 220 -17.02 -28.26 -10.68
CA ALA A 220 -17.28 -26.84 -10.42
C ALA A 220 -15.96 -26.07 -10.37
N TRP A 221 -16.05 -24.77 -10.63
CA TRP A 221 -14.90 -23.88 -10.64
C TRP A 221 -14.53 -23.45 -9.22
N MET A 222 -13.22 -23.39 -8.98
CA MET A 222 -12.60 -22.82 -7.80
C MET A 222 -11.30 -22.13 -8.23
N ARG A 223 -10.91 -21.04 -7.55
CA ARG A 223 -9.67 -20.31 -7.88
C ARG A 223 -8.46 -21.27 -7.91
N PRO A 224 -7.65 -21.28 -8.99
CA PRO A 224 -6.42 -22.05 -9.07
C PRO A 224 -5.41 -21.69 -7.98
N LEU A 225 -4.48 -22.61 -7.67
CA LEU A 225 -3.35 -22.31 -6.81
C LEU A 225 -2.27 -21.58 -7.61
N GLU A 226 -1.89 -20.38 -7.18
CA GLU A 226 -0.78 -19.63 -7.76
C GLU A 226 0.58 -20.20 -7.26
N VAL A 227 1.48 -20.46 -8.20
CA VAL A 227 2.81 -21.03 -7.92
C VAL A 227 3.86 -20.31 -8.75
N ASN A 228 4.98 -19.97 -8.11
CA ASN A 228 6.13 -19.38 -8.79
C ASN A 228 7.26 -20.40 -8.90
N VAL A 229 7.93 -20.46 -10.05
CA VAL A 229 9.19 -21.19 -10.25
C VAL A 229 10.33 -20.18 -10.38
N SER A 230 11.42 -20.38 -9.64
CA SER A 230 12.60 -19.51 -9.68
C SER A 230 13.89 -20.30 -9.90
N ASN A 231 14.93 -19.61 -10.38
CA ASN A 231 16.28 -20.18 -10.51
C ASN A 231 17.30 -19.35 -9.71
N LEU A 232 17.93 -19.98 -8.72
CA LEU A 232 19.00 -19.36 -7.92
C LEU A 232 20.41 -19.84 -8.34
N GLY A 233 20.49 -20.68 -9.37
CA GLY A 233 21.73 -21.24 -9.89
C GLY A 233 22.06 -20.72 -11.28
N VAL A 234 22.88 -21.47 -12.01
CA VAL A 234 23.23 -21.11 -13.40
C VAL A 234 21.98 -21.15 -14.30
N PRO A 235 21.92 -20.34 -15.38
CA PRO A 235 20.79 -20.34 -16.30
C PRO A 235 20.38 -21.73 -16.76
N ALA A 236 19.07 -21.98 -16.80
CA ALA A 236 18.50 -23.29 -17.08
C ALA A 236 17.33 -23.21 -18.06
N THR A 237 17.27 -24.13 -19.02
CA THR A 237 16.05 -24.33 -19.80
C THR A 237 15.10 -25.22 -19.03
N ILE A 238 13.95 -24.67 -18.62
CA ILE A 238 12.80 -25.43 -18.13
C ILE A 238 12.11 -26.06 -19.34
N ASN A 239 12.14 -27.38 -19.41
CA ASN A 239 11.63 -28.14 -20.56
C ASN A 239 10.15 -28.49 -20.41
N ALA A 240 9.70 -28.75 -19.19
CA ALA A 240 8.32 -29.12 -18.89
C ALA A 240 8.00 -28.83 -17.41
N ILE A 241 6.76 -28.43 -17.15
CA ILE A 241 6.15 -28.33 -15.83
C ILE A 241 4.84 -29.11 -15.93
N GLU A 242 4.78 -30.28 -15.30
CA GLU A 242 3.65 -31.20 -15.47
C GLU A 242 3.29 -31.91 -14.16
N PRO A 243 2.01 -32.02 -13.80
CA PRO A 243 1.57 -32.90 -12.72
C PRO A 243 1.59 -34.37 -13.17
N THR A 244 1.85 -35.28 -12.24
CA THR A 244 1.92 -36.73 -12.51
C THR A 244 0.56 -37.40 -12.79
N ASN A 245 -0.55 -36.67 -12.63
CA ASN A 245 -1.89 -37.16 -12.96
C ASN A 245 -2.73 -36.08 -13.66
N SER A 246 -3.88 -36.46 -14.21
CA SER A 246 -4.75 -35.57 -14.97
C SER A 246 -5.83 -34.85 -14.14
N PHE A 247 -5.79 -34.96 -12.81
CA PHE A 247 -6.69 -34.20 -11.95
C PHE A 247 -6.21 -32.75 -11.82
N PHE A 248 -4.90 -32.52 -11.85
CA PHE A 248 -4.31 -31.19 -11.86
C PHE A 248 -3.97 -30.77 -13.29
N SER A 249 -4.11 -29.47 -13.59
CA SER A 249 -3.71 -28.85 -14.86
C SER A 249 -2.88 -27.59 -14.60
N ILE A 250 -1.92 -27.33 -15.50
CA ILE A 250 -1.07 -26.14 -15.46
C ILE A 250 -1.61 -25.10 -16.43
N GLU A 251 -1.74 -23.87 -15.96
CA GLU A 251 -2.27 -22.74 -16.70
C GLU A 251 -1.32 -21.53 -16.55
N GLY A 252 -1.38 -20.58 -17.50
CA GLY A 252 -0.60 -19.34 -17.42
C GLY A 252 0.90 -19.43 -17.78
N ILE A 253 1.42 -20.59 -18.21
CA ILE A 253 2.84 -20.75 -18.58
C ILE A 253 3.06 -21.63 -19.81
N GLU A 254 4.06 -21.26 -20.62
CA GLU A 254 4.51 -22.02 -21.78
C GLU A 254 5.93 -22.55 -21.58
N THR A 255 6.17 -23.80 -21.97
CA THR A 255 7.50 -24.44 -21.97
C THR A 255 7.85 -24.96 -23.37
N PRO A 256 9.14 -25.01 -23.77
CA PRO A 256 10.32 -24.71 -22.96
C PRO A 256 10.60 -23.20 -22.79
N MET A 257 11.19 -22.82 -21.66
CA MET A 257 11.63 -21.44 -21.37
C MET A 257 13.02 -21.43 -20.72
N VAL A 258 13.77 -20.33 -20.86
CA VAL A 258 15.04 -20.13 -20.14
C VAL A 258 14.78 -19.31 -18.89
N LEU A 259 15.25 -19.79 -17.74
CA LEU A 259 15.20 -19.11 -16.46
C LEU A 259 16.63 -18.77 -16.02
N ASN A 260 16.97 -17.49 -16.00
CA ASN A 260 18.27 -16.99 -15.56
C ASN A 260 18.32 -16.89 -14.03
N TYR A 261 19.52 -16.62 -13.51
CA TYR A 261 19.72 -16.39 -12.09
C TYR A 261 18.81 -15.25 -11.57
N GLY A 262 18.09 -15.51 -10.48
CA GLY A 262 17.20 -14.57 -9.83
C GLY A 262 15.89 -14.32 -10.57
N GLU A 263 15.67 -14.93 -11.74
CA GLU A 263 14.39 -14.84 -12.43
C GLU A 263 13.36 -15.77 -11.79
N GLU A 264 12.12 -15.30 -11.78
CA GLU A 264 10.94 -15.98 -11.28
C GLU A 264 9.80 -15.84 -12.29
N VAL A 265 9.03 -16.91 -12.48
CA VAL A 265 7.85 -16.93 -13.35
C VAL A 265 6.70 -17.61 -12.62
N GLY A 266 5.54 -16.97 -12.61
CA GLY A 266 4.31 -17.50 -12.04
C GLY A 266 3.51 -18.36 -13.03
N PHE A 267 2.79 -19.34 -12.50
CA PHE A 267 1.81 -20.17 -13.19
C PHE A 267 0.73 -20.61 -12.21
N GLU A 268 -0.36 -21.15 -12.75
CA GLU A 268 -1.53 -21.56 -11.98
C GLU A 268 -1.72 -23.07 -12.05
N ILE A 269 -2.14 -23.67 -10.94
CA ILE A 269 -2.55 -25.07 -10.86
C ILE A 269 -4.06 -25.12 -10.63
N ALA A 270 -4.79 -25.53 -11.66
CA ALA A 270 -6.23 -25.77 -11.59
C ALA A 270 -6.55 -27.26 -11.37
N THR A 271 -7.81 -27.55 -11.03
CA THR A 271 -8.30 -28.91 -10.81
C THR A 271 -9.42 -29.30 -11.77
N GLY A 272 -9.45 -30.56 -12.17
CA GLY A 272 -10.50 -31.18 -12.97
C GLY A 272 -11.46 -32.01 -12.13
N SER A 273 -11.93 -33.13 -12.69
CA SER A 273 -12.84 -34.06 -12.01
C SER A 273 -12.21 -35.43 -11.82
N THR A 274 -12.46 -36.03 -10.65
CA THR A 274 -12.01 -37.39 -10.32
C THR A 274 -13.02 -38.05 -9.35
N ILE A 275 -12.68 -39.22 -8.82
CA ILE A 275 -13.47 -39.86 -7.75
C ILE A 275 -13.22 -39.10 -6.44
N ALA A 276 -14.28 -38.77 -5.71
CA ALA A 276 -14.18 -38.11 -4.41
C ALA A 276 -13.24 -38.87 -3.44
N GLY A 277 -12.38 -38.13 -2.75
CA GLY A 277 -11.37 -38.62 -1.83
C GLY A 277 -10.01 -37.93 -2.02
N PRO A 278 -8.99 -38.36 -1.25
CA PRO A 278 -7.64 -37.81 -1.34
C PRO A 278 -7.01 -38.07 -2.72
N VAL A 279 -6.46 -37.01 -3.31
CA VAL A 279 -5.72 -37.06 -4.57
C VAL A 279 -4.28 -36.63 -4.27
N ASN A 280 -3.34 -37.52 -4.55
CA ASN A 280 -1.91 -37.23 -4.43
C ASN A 280 -1.27 -37.25 -5.81
N ALA A 281 -0.50 -36.21 -6.12
CA ALA A 281 0.33 -36.09 -7.30
C ALA A 281 1.70 -35.55 -6.92
N GLN A 282 2.55 -35.42 -7.93
CA GLN A 282 3.78 -34.63 -7.85
C GLN A 282 3.73 -33.63 -8.98
N LEU A 283 4.11 -32.38 -8.70
CA LEU A 283 4.48 -31.43 -9.73
C LEU A 283 5.91 -31.74 -10.15
N VAL A 284 6.10 -32.05 -11.44
CA VAL A 284 7.39 -32.38 -12.03
C VAL A 284 7.89 -31.19 -12.81
N ILE A 285 9.04 -30.64 -12.42
CA ILE A 285 9.75 -29.62 -13.18
C ILE A 285 10.99 -30.25 -13.77
N ALA A 286 10.98 -30.44 -15.10
CA ALA A 286 12.11 -30.98 -15.85
C ALA A 286 12.93 -29.84 -16.44
N TYR A 287 14.24 -29.82 -16.18
CA TYR A 287 15.13 -28.73 -16.60
C TYR A 287 16.49 -29.28 -17.06
N THR A 288 17.20 -28.49 -17.88
CA THR A 288 18.52 -28.79 -18.50
C THR A 288 18.55 -30.00 -19.46
N GLU A 289 19.62 -30.10 -20.28
CA GLU A 289 19.82 -31.20 -21.25
C GLU A 289 20.12 -32.57 -20.58
N ASP A 290 20.56 -32.57 -19.32
CA ASP A 290 20.99 -33.76 -18.56
C ASP A 290 19.86 -34.46 -17.76
N ARG A 291 18.59 -34.13 -18.03
CA ARG A 291 17.40 -34.73 -17.39
C ARG A 291 17.32 -34.46 -15.87
N ALA A 292 17.70 -33.27 -15.42
CA ALA A 292 17.46 -32.87 -14.05
C ALA A 292 15.95 -32.67 -13.83
N VAL A 293 15.46 -33.13 -12.69
CA VAL A 293 14.04 -33.11 -12.35
C VAL A 293 13.88 -32.77 -10.88
N ASN A 294 13.07 -31.76 -10.59
CA ASN A 294 12.56 -31.50 -9.25
C ASN A 294 11.12 -31.99 -9.17
N MET A 295 10.79 -32.61 -8.04
CA MET A 295 9.45 -33.10 -7.75
C MET A 295 8.98 -32.49 -6.44
N TYR A 296 7.78 -31.96 -6.46
CA TYR A 296 7.14 -31.34 -5.31
C TYR A 296 5.79 -32.03 -5.08
N ASP A 297 5.49 -32.31 -3.82
CA ASP A 297 4.22 -32.95 -3.46
C ASP A 297 3.06 -31.99 -3.76
N LEU A 298 2.03 -32.53 -4.41
CA LEU A 298 0.81 -31.81 -4.78
C LEU A 298 -0.40 -32.62 -4.32
N THR A 299 -1.14 -32.09 -3.36
CA THR A 299 -2.25 -32.79 -2.71
C THR A 299 -3.55 -31.99 -2.78
N ALA A 300 -4.67 -32.71 -2.84
CA ALA A 300 -6.02 -32.16 -2.72
C ALA A 300 -6.97 -33.23 -2.18
N ILE A 301 -8.14 -32.82 -1.72
CA ILE A 301 -9.27 -33.70 -1.40
C ILE A 301 -10.39 -33.37 -2.38
N ALA A 302 -10.57 -34.22 -3.40
CA ALA A 302 -11.69 -34.07 -4.32
C ALA A 302 -13.00 -34.44 -3.61
N TYR A 303 -14.07 -33.70 -3.86
CA TYR A 303 -15.38 -34.03 -3.32
C TYR A 303 -16.49 -33.68 -4.33
N ASP A 304 -17.67 -34.27 -4.15
CA ASP A 304 -18.82 -33.98 -5.01
C ASP A 304 -19.67 -32.88 -4.33
N PRO A 305 -19.67 -31.64 -4.87
CA PRO A 305 -20.37 -30.53 -4.23
C PRO A 305 -21.89 -30.72 -4.27
N VAL A 306 -22.58 -30.17 -3.27
CA VAL A 306 -24.05 -30.20 -3.14
C VAL A 306 -24.58 -28.79 -2.95
N CYS A 307 -25.82 -28.51 -3.31
CA CYS A 307 -26.43 -27.21 -3.02
C CYS A 307 -26.45 -26.95 -1.49
N PRO A 308 -25.99 -25.78 -0.97
CA PRO A 308 -25.58 -24.56 -1.68
C PRO A 308 -24.05 -24.33 -1.85
N ASP A 309 -23.21 -25.34 -1.76
CA ASP A 309 -21.73 -25.25 -1.65
C ASP A 309 -21.03 -24.35 -2.70
N VAL A 310 -21.29 -24.58 -3.98
CA VAL A 310 -20.65 -23.87 -5.09
C VAL A 310 -21.65 -23.06 -5.90
N TRP A 311 -21.17 -22.02 -6.60
CA TRP A 311 -22.04 -21.11 -7.35
C TRP A 311 -22.79 -21.80 -8.50
N GLU A 312 -22.22 -22.85 -9.11
CA GLU A 312 -22.88 -23.67 -10.12
C GLU A 312 -24.09 -24.45 -9.56
N LEU A 313 -24.11 -24.67 -8.24
CA LEU A 313 -25.15 -25.38 -7.49
C LEU A 313 -25.82 -24.48 -6.44
N ALA A 314 -25.79 -23.16 -6.64
CA ALA A 314 -26.32 -22.19 -5.68
C ALA A 314 -27.80 -22.42 -5.33
N GLN A 315 -28.17 -22.19 -4.08
CA GLN A 315 -29.56 -22.25 -3.63
C GLN A 315 -30.34 -21.05 -4.18
N VAL A 316 -31.33 -21.31 -5.04
CA VAL A 316 -32.23 -20.27 -5.54
C VAL A 316 -33.19 -19.83 -4.42
N VAL A 317 -33.16 -18.53 -4.07
CA VAL A 317 -34.03 -17.93 -3.06
C VAL A 317 -35.02 -16.99 -3.75
N SER A 318 -36.32 -17.26 -3.60
CA SER A 318 -37.40 -16.52 -4.27
C SER A 318 -38.51 -16.05 -3.33
N SER A 319 -38.35 -16.26 -2.03
CA SER A 319 -39.28 -15.83 -0.98
C SER A 319 -38.50 -15.27 0.21
N PHE A 320 -38.89 -14.09 0.69
CA PHE A 320 -38.20 -13.36 1.76
C PHE A 320 -39.18 -13.02 2.91
N PRO A 321 -38.71 -12.97 4.17
CA PRO A 321 -37.36 -13.32 4.61
C PRO A 321 -37.08 -14.83 4.46
N TYR A 322 -35.81 -15.18 4.28
CA TYR A 322 -35.31 -16.53 4.11
C TYR A 322 -34.27 -16.83 5.18
N THR A 323 -34.46 -17.91 5.93
CA THR A 323 -33.54 -18.36 6.98
C THR A 323 -33.23 -19.83 6.77
N THR A 324 -31.95 -20.22 6.81
CA THR A 324 -31.55 -21.62 6.72
C THR A 324 -30.32 -21.93 7.56
N ASN A 325 -30.28 -23.16 8.08
CA ASN A 325 -29.04 -23.73 8.61
C ASN A 325 -28.23 -24.33 7.45
N VAL A 326 -26.93 -24.10 7.45
CA VAL A 326 -25.97 -24.60 6.48
C VAL A 326 -25.12 -25.69 7.14
N SER A 327 -24.84 -26.76 6.39
CA SER A 327 -23.93 -27.84 6.80
C SER A 327 -23.48 -28.61 5.55
N GLY A 328 -22.32 -29.26 5.62
CA GLY A 328 -21.81 -30.12 4.52
C GLY A 328 -21.36 -29.34 3.28
N VAL A 329 -20.95 -28.09 3.49
CA VAL A 329 -20.29 -27.24 2.50
C VAL A 329 -18.82 -27.04 2.89
N TYR A 330 -17.99 -26.55 1.97
CA TYR A 330 -16.54 -26.47 2.10
C TYR A 330 -16.04 -25.06 1.77
N ASP A 331 -14.84 -24.74 2.24
CA ASP A 331 -14.12 -23.51 1.89
C ASP A 331 -13.72 -23.57 0.41
N ASN A 332 -14.35 -22.72 -0.39
CA ASN A 332 -14.26 -22.71 -1.85
C ASN A 332 -13.85 -21.35 -2.39
N TYR A 333 -14.15 -20.28 -1.69
CA TYR A 333 -14.00 -18.92 -2.17
C TYR A 333 -13.30 -18.06 -1.13
N GLN A 334 -12.24 -17.40 -1.55
CA GLN A 334 -11.71 -16.28 -0.78
C GLN A 334 -12.63 -15.09 -1.00
N ILE A 335 -13.41 -14.72 0.02
CA ILE A 335 -14.36 -13.62 -0.07
C ILE A 335 -13.90 -12.40 0.74
N PRO A 336 -14.25 -11.17 0.33
CA PRO A 336 -13.80 -9.96 1.00
C PRO A 336 -14.11 -9.94 2.50
N GLY A 337 -13.18 -9.40 3.28
CA GLY A 337 -13.32 -9.25 4.72
C GLY A 337 -12.07 -9.68 5.49
N SER A 338 -11.89 -9.15 6.69
CA SER A 338 -10.73 -9.40 7.55
C SER A 338 -10.82 -10.68 8.39
N ASN A 339 -11.99 -11.30 8.46
CA ASN A 339 -12.18 -12.58 9.13
C ASN A 339 -11.44 -13.71 8.39
N LEU A 340 -11.27 -14.87 9.02
CA LEU A 340 -10.75 -16.05 8.33
C LEU A 340 -11.80 -16.57 7.33
N ASP A 341 -11.37 -17.04 6.17
CA ASP A 341 -12.23 -17.80 5.27
C ASP A 341 -12.59 -19.15 5.91
N GLY A 342 -13.79 -19.63 5.62
CA GLY A 342 -14.34 -20.87 6.17
C GLY A 342 -15.23 -21.54 5.14
N ASN A 343 -16.13 -22.41 5.59
CA ASN A 343 -17.02 -23.14 4.71
C ASN A 343 -18.04 -22.18 4.05
N ASP A 344 -18.19 -22.25 2.72
CA ASP A 344 -18.97 -21.31 1.95
C ASP A 344 -20.32 -21.87 1.50
N ALA A 345 -21.36 -21.03 1.54
CA ALA A 345 -22.67 -21.32 0.97
C ALA A 345 -23.09 -20.21 0.02
N VAL A 346 -23.52 -20.60 -1.18
CA VAL A 346 -23.89 -19.71 -2.27
C VAL A 346 -25.40 -19.73 -2.51
N TYR A 347 -25.99 -18.54 -2.51
CA TYR A 347 -27.41 -18.32 -2.75
C TYR A 347 -27.61 -17.46 -3.99
N LYS A 348 -28.56 -17.85 -4.84
CA LYS A 348 -28.92 -17.11 -6.05
C LYS A 348 -30.22 -16.35 -5.81
N VAL A 349 -30.17 -15.03 -5.94
CA VAL A 349 -31.32 -14.11 -5.84
C VAL A 349 -31.54 -13.43 -7.18
N THR A 350 -32.79 -13.18 -7.54
CA THR A 350 -33.14 -12.40 -8.73
C THR A 350 -34.18 -11.38 -8.35
N VAL A 351 -33.93 -10.12 -8.71
CA VAL A 351 -34.84 -8.99 -8.48
C VAL A 351 -35.25 -8.40 -9.83
N ASP A 352 -36.52 -8.03 -9.96
CA ASP A 352 -37.14 -7.50 -11.18
C ASP A 352 -37.31 -5.98 -11.17
N GLU A 353 -37.09 -5.36 -10.03
CA GLU A 353 -37.09 -3.93 -9.76
C GLU A 353 -36.04 -3.63 -8.69
N ASP A 354 -35.81 -2.35 -8.39
CA ASP A 354 -34.88 -1.93 -7.35
C ASP A 354 -35.31 -2.46 -5.97
N LYS A 355 -34.36 -3.09 -5.26
CA LYS A 355 -34.57 -3.67 -3.93
C LYS A 355 -33.43 -3.34 -2.97
N LEU A 356 -33.70 -3.47 -1.68
CA LEU A 356 -32.69 -3.51 -0.63
C LEU A 356 -32.47 -4.96 -0.20
N LEU A 357 -31.21 -5.40 -0.20
CA LEU A 357 -30.78 -6.70 0.28
C LEU A 357 -30.15 -6.56 1.66
N THR A 358 -30.63 -7.38 2.60
CA THR A 358 -29.93 -7.68 3.85
C THR A 358 -29.61 -9.16 3.87
N ALA A 359 -28.35 -9.52 4.04
CA ALA A 359 -27.88 -10.90 4.14
C ALA A 359 -26.85 -11.02 5.26
N VAL A 360 -27.09 -11.88 6.23
CA VAL A 360 -26.27 -12.02 7.44
C VAL A 360 -26.03 -13.48 7.77
N VAL A 361 -24.89 -13.77 8.42
CA VAL A 361 -24.68 -15.04 9.12
C VAL A 361 -25.03 -14.83 10.59
N SER A 362 -26.19 -15.31 11.03
CA SER A 362 -26.72 -15.07 12.39
C SER A 362 -26.20 -16.03 13.45
N THR A 363 -25.62 -17.16 13.04
CA THR A 363 -24.88 -18.06 13.93
C THR A 363 -23.67 -18.60 13.19
N GLY A 364 -22.49 -18.64 13.80
CA GLY A 364 -21.26 -19.17 13.23
C GLY A 364 -20.02 -18.48 13.82
N GLU A 365 -18.83 -18.94 13.45
CA GLU A 365 -17.56 -18.33 13.82
C GLU A 365 -16.92 -17.64 12.61
N ASN A 366 -16.27 -16.49 12.84
CA ASN A 366 -15.60 -15.67 11.81
C ASN A 366 -16.45 -15.43 10.55
N PRO A 367 -17.72 -15.01 10.65
CA PRO A 367 -18.57 -15.00 9.47
C PRO A 367 -18.16 -13.95 8.44
N LYS A 368 -18.44 -14.24 7.17
CA LYS A 368 -18.30 -13.30 6.05
C LYS A 368 -19.52 -13.41 5.14
N VAL A 369 -19.92 -12.31 4.52
CA VAL A 369 -20.92 -12.30 3.45
C VAL A 369 -20.47 -11.35 2.35
N ALA A 370 -20.52 -11.80 1.11
CA ALA A 370 -20.27 -10.99 -0.07
C ALA A 370 -21.33 -11.24 -1.14
N VAL A 371 -21.58 -10.22 -1.96
CA VAL A 371 -22.57 -10.28 -3.04
C VAL A 371 -21.84 -10.12 -4.36
N TYR A 372 -22.31 -10.79 -5.41
CA TYR A 372 -21.71 -10.82 -6.73
C TYR A 372 -22.79 -10.69 -7.79
N ALA A 373 -22.54 -9.95 -8.87
CA ALA A 373 -23.38 -9.96 -10.05
C ALA A 373 -23.17 -11.28 -10.83
N GLU A 374 -24.17 -11.69 -11.63
CA GLU A 374 -24.12 -12.94 -12.39
C GLU A 374 -22.94 -13.06 -13.37
N ASP A 375 -22.37 -11.94 -13.82
CA ASP A 375 -21.20 -11.92 -14.70
C ASP A 375 -19.86 -11.98 -13.96
N PHE A 376 -19.87 -11.92 -12.63
CA PHE A 376 -18.68 -11.95 -11.77
C PHE A 376 -17.58 -10.96 -12.20
N GLY A 377 -17.94 -9.81 -12.76
CA GLY A 377 -16.99 -8.83 -13.29
C GLY A 377 -16.13 -9.38 -14.44
N GLY A 378 -16.62 -10.37 -15.19
CA GLY A 378 -15.89 -11.06 -16.25
C GLY A 378 -14.98 -12.20 -15.76
N GLN A 379 -14.94 -12.48 -14.46
CA GLN A 379 -14.21 -13.62 -13.89
C GLN A 379 -15.02 -14.92 -13.95
N PRO A 380 -14.40 -16.09 -13.75
CA PRO A 380 -15.12 -17.36 -13.86
C PRO A 380 -16.06 -17.68 -12.68
N GLY A 381 -15.95 -16.97 -11.55
CA GLY A 381 -16.78 -17.18 -10.35
C GLY A 381 -16.46 -16.19 -9.22
N PRO A 382 -17.04 -16.38 -8.02
CA PRO A 382 -16.82 -15.50 -6.88
C PRO A 382 -15.35 -15.42 -6.45
N GLY A 383 -14.89 -14.22 -6.11
CA GLY A 383 -13.56 -14.00 -5.59
C GLY A 383 -13.41 -12.64 -4.89
N ILE A 384 -12.25 -12.43 -4.27
CA ILE A 384 -12.00 -11.23 -3.47
C ILE A 384 -12.06 -9.92 -4.27
N ASP A 385 -11.80 -9.97 -5.59
CA ASP A 385 -11.62 -8.78 -6.44
C ASP A 385 -12.85 -8.44 -7.31
N ASN A 386 -13.95 -9.19 -7.20
CA ASN A 386 -15.11 -9.04 -8.10
C ASN A 386 -16.46 -8.98 -7.37
N ASN A 387 -16.45 -8.58 -6.09
CA ASN A 387 -17.69 -8.38 -5.35
C ASN A 387 -18.52 -7.23 -5.94
N TYR A 388 -19.82 -7.44 -5.98
CA TYR A 388 -20.80 -6.42 -6.32
C TYR A 388 -21.03 -5.50 -5.11
N THR A 389 -20.88 -4.21 -5.35
CA THR A 389 -21.01 -3.15 -4.35
C THR A 389 -22.27 -2.30 -4.52
N GLY A 390 -23.10 -2.57 -5.54
CA GLY A 390 -24.27 -1.74 -5.87
C GLY A 390 -23.96 -0.62 -6.89
N PRO A 391 -24.93 -0.19 -7.72
CA PRO A 391 -24.83 1.06 -8.44
C PRO A 391 -24.95 2.25 -7.47
N VAL A 392 -24.15 3.27 -7.73
CA VAL A 392 -24.24 4.57 -7.03
C VAL A 392 -25.28 5.42 -7.76
N ILE A 393 -26.41 5.72 -7.12
CA ILE A 393 -27.36 6.70 -7.67
C ILE A 393 -26.74 8.10 -7.57
N GLY A 394 -26.32 8.64 -8.72
CA GLY A 394 -25.88 10.03 -8.85
C GLY A 394 -27.06 11.01 -8.95
N ALA A 395 -26.87 12.18 -8.34
CA ALA A 395 -27.64 13.42 -8.42
C ALA A 395 -29.00 13.49 -7.67
N GLY A 396 -28.93 13.88 -6.40
CA GLY A 396 -30.02 14.59 -5.72
C GLY A 396 -30.32 14.17 -4.29
N GLY A 397 -29.52 14.66 -3.34
CA GLY A 397 -29.94 14.99 -1.97
C GLY A 397 -30.44 13.88 -1.04
N GLY A 398 -29.59 13.53 -0.06
CA GLY A 398 -30.01 13.10 1.28
C GLY A 398 -29.65 11.66 1.67
N SER A 399 -28.55 11.52 2.44
CA SER A 399 -28.27 10.58 3.55
C SER A 399 -28.76 9.11 3.48
N GLN A 400 -28.02 8.04 3.77
CA GLN A 400 -26.78 7.81 4.52
C GLN A 400 -26.16 6.47 4.07
N GLY A 401 -24.83 6.35 4.21
CA GLY A 401 -24.11 5.07 4.24
C GLY A 401 -23.30 4.76 2.98
N GLY A 402 -22.04 5.19 2.95
CA GLY A 402 -21.11 4.83 1.86
C GLY A 402 -19.82 5.64 1.95
N SER A 403 -18.73 5.08 1.39
CA SER A 403 -17.42 5.71 1.23
C SER A 403 -17.49 7.13 0.65
N GLY A 404 -16.38 7.88 0.70
CA GLY A 404 -16.27 9.10 -0.11
C GLY A 404 -16.48 8.79 -1.59
N ASP A 405 -16.75 9.82 -2.38
CA ASP A 405 -16.87 9.68 -3.81
C ASP A 405 -15.52 9.25 -4.41
N GLU A 406 -15.57 8.51 -5.50
CA GLU A 406 -14.40 8.20 -6.32
C GLU A 406 -14.59 8.73 -7.75
N PHE A 407 -13.47 9.00 -8.41
CA PHE A 407 -13.47 9.32 -9.83
C PHE A 407 -12.14 8.96 -10.47
N MET A 408 -12.14 8.85 -11.79
CA MET A 408 -10.95 8.80 -12.63
C MET A 408 -11.14 9.74 -13.82
N PHE A 409 -10.16 10.61 -14.09
CA PHE A 409 -10.07 11.43 -15.29
C PHE A 409 -8.73 11.17 -15.98
N ASP A 410 -8.81 10.60 -17.18
CA ASP A 410 -7.70 10.25 -18.07
C ASP A 410 -7.46 11.30 -19.17
N PHE A 411 -8.33 12.32 -19.27
CA PHE A 411 -8.27 13.42 -20.23
C PHE A 411 -8.24 13.05 -21.72
N GLU A 412 -8.58 11.81 -22.07
CA GLU A 412 -8.59 11.35 -23.47
C GLU A 412 -9.60 12.11 -24.34
N ASP A 413 -10.69 12.55 -23.70
CA ASP A 413 -11.79 13.31 -24.30
C ASP A 413 -11.77 14.80 -23.89
N GLY A 414 -10.58 15.37 -23.73
CA GLY A 414 -10.39 16.78 -23.34
C GLY A 414 -10.59 17.03 -21.85
N ILE A 415 -10.85 18.29 -21.44
CA ILE A 415 -10.92 18.66 -20.01
C ILE A 415 -12.21 18.24 -19.28
N GLN A 416 -13.11 17.48 -19.91
CA GLN A 416 -14.24 16.78 -19.27
C GLN A 416 -15.05 17.60 -18.23
N GLY A 417 -15.30 18.89 -18.51
CA GLY A 417 -16.11 19.78 -17.67
C GLY A 417 -15.36 20.48 -16.53
N TRP A 418 -14.05 20.28 -16.40
CA TRP A 418 -13.23 20.97 -15.41
C TRP A 418 -13.22 22.49 -15.65
N THR A 419 -13.22 23.24 -14.55
CA THR A 419 -13.27 24.72 -14.57
C THR A 419 -11.86 25.30 -14.48
N LYS A 420 -11.57 26.28 -15.33
CA LYS A 420 -10.28 27.00 -15.36
C LYS A 420 -10.40 28.33 -14.62
N ILE A 421 -9.47 28.61 -13.72
CA ILE A 421 -9.36 29.91 -13.05
C ILE A 421 -7.98 30.49 -13.35
N ASP A 422 -7.98 31.68 -13.94
CA ASP A 422 -6.79 32.50 -14.20
C ASP A 422 -6.70 33.54 -13.08
N ALA A 423 -5.91 33.26 -12.03
CA ALA A 423 -5.88 34.13 -10.85
C ALA A 423 -4.91 35.30 -11.00
N ASP A 424 -3.88 35.17 -11.83
CA ASP A 424 -2.93 36.26 -12.15
C ASP A 424 -3.45 37.19 -13.26
N GLY A 425 -4.43 36.73 -14.05
CA GLY A 425 -5.12 37.49 -15.08
C GLY A 425 -4.29 37.73 -16.34
N ASP A 426 -3.26 36.91 -16.59
CA ASP A 426 -2.35 37.04 -17.73
C ASP A 426 -2.90 36.41 -19.02
N GLY A 427 -4.00 35.66 -18.93
CA GLY A 427 -4.68 35.01 -20.04
C GLY A 427 -4.11 33.63 -20.41
N HIS A 428 -3.05 33.16 -19.75
CA HIS A 428 -2.55 31.80 -19.83
C HIS A 428 -3.16 30.97 -18.72
N ASN A 429 -3.49 29.71 -19.01
CA ASN A 429 -4.12 28.81 -18.04
C ASN A 429 -3.77 27.35 -18.31
N TRP A 430 -4.39 26.44 -17.56
CA TRP A 430 -4.43 25.03 -17.89
C TRP A 430 -5.10 24.81 -19.25
N ASN A 431 -4.51 23.97 -20.09
CA ASN A 431 -5.07 23.62 -21.39
C ASN A 431 -4.95 22.12 -21.62
N HIS A 432 -5.85 21.56 -22.42
CA HIS A 432 -5.67 20.20 -22.91
C HIS A 432 -4.57 20.15 -23.97
N SER A 433 -3.80 19.07 -24.02
CA SER A 433 -2.67 18.89 -24.93
C SER A 433 -3.03 19.08 -26.41
N SER A 434 -4.27 18.75 -26.80
CA SER A 434 -4.75 18.96 -28.17
C SER A 434 -4.89 20.45 -28.54
N GLU A 435 -5.11 21.34 -27.57
CA GLU A 435 -5.26 22.79 -27.78
C GLU A 435 -3.93 23.46 -28.12
N VAL A 436 -2.80 22.88 -27.68
CA VAL A 436 -1.45 23.43 -27.88
C VAL A 436 -0.64 22.70 -28.96
N SER A 437 -1.23 21.66 -29.56
CA SER A 437 -0.61 20.79 -30.58
C SER A 437 -0.03 21.51 -31.80
N SER A 438 -0.43 22.76 -32.04
CA SER A 438 0.09 23.60 -33.13
C SER A 438 1.52 24.12 -32.91
N TYR A 439 2.01 24.15 -31.67
CA TYR A 439 3.35 24.65 -31.33
C TYR A 439 4.08 23.84 -30.24
N LEU A 440 3.40 22.92 -29.56
CA LEU A 440 3.97 22.04 -28.56
C LEU A 440 3.47 20.61 -28.78
N ILE A 441 4.39 19.64 -28.86
CA ILE A 441 4.05 18.22 -28.88
C ILE A 441 4.27 17.67 -27.48
N ILE A 442 3.17 17.31 -26.83
CA ILE A 442 3.18 16.63 -25.53
C ILE A 442 2.98 15.14 -25.80
N THR A 443 3.73 14.29 -25.09
CA THR A 443 3.48 12.85 -25.06
C THR A 443 2.79 12.56 -23.73
N PRO A 444 1.48 12.29 -23.74
CA PRO A 444 0.72 11.92 -22.55
C PRO A 444 1.24 10.64 -21.88
N HIS A 445 0.78 10.38 -20.66
CA HIS A 445 1.23 9.23 -19.88
C HIS A 445 0.79 7.90 -20.52
N ASN A 446 1.63 6.86 -20.44
CA ASN A 446 1.38 5.52 -21.02
C ASN A 446 0.97 5.46 -22.52
N GLY A 447 1.23 6.51 -23.29
CA GLY A 447 0.84 6.58 -24.70
C GLY A 447 -0.64 6.89 -24.93
N SER A 448 -1.30 7.51 -23.94
CA SER A 448 -2.66 8.02 -24.03
C SER A 448 -2.79 9.17 -25.06
N LEU A 449 -4.02 9.55 -25.39
CA LEU A 449 -4.40 10.52 -26.42
C LEU A 449 -4.39 11.96 -25.90
N GLY A 450 -4.55 12.17 -24.60
CA GLY A 450 -4.77 13.47 -23.99
C GLY A 450 -4.12 13.62 -22.62
N CYS A 451 -3.80 14.85 -22.23
CA CYS A 451 -3.40 15.22 -20.88
C CYS A 451 -3.63 16.72 -20.69
N VAL A 452 -3.51 17.24 -19.46
CA VAL A 452 -3.59 18.68 -19.19
C VAL A 452 -2.22 19.28 -18.92
N MET A 453 -2.03 20.55 -19.25
CA MET A 453 -0.75 21.25 -19.10
C MET A 453 -0.93 22.70 -18.65
N SER A 454 0.08 23.28 -18.02
CA SER A 454 0.16 24.71 -17.69
C SER A 454 1.58 25.26 -17.92
N GLU A 455 1.70 26.50 -18.41
CA GLU A 455 2.97 27.12 -18.83
C GLU A 455 3.55 28.04 -17.75
N SER A 456 4.85 27.93 -17.47
CA SER A 456 5.64 28.96 -16.76
C SER A 456 6.56 29.75 -17.72
N TYR A 457 6.65 29.30 -18.98
CA TYR A 457 7.26 30.01 -20.11
C TYR A 457 6.49 29.75 -21.41
N TYR A 458 5.95 30.81 -22.01
CA TYR A 458 5.24 30.73 -23.27
C TYR A 458 6.19 30.85 -24.47
N ASN A 459 6.49 29.70 -25.06
CA ASN A 459 7.50 29.60 -26.13
C ASN A 459 7.14 30.36 -27.43
N PRO A 460 5.91 30.33 -27.98
CA PRO A 460 5.57 31.09 -29.19
C PRO A 460 5.74 32.61 -29.03
N GLY A 461 5.51 33.13 -27.83
CA GLY A 461 5.66 34.56 -27.50
C GLY A 461 7.02 34.94 -26.93
N TYR A 462 7.91 33.97 -26.69
CA TYR A 462 9.18 34.14 -25.96
C TYR A 462 9.00 34.91 -24.64
N ALA A 463 7.97 34.55 -23.88
CA ALA A 463 7.56 35.27 -22.67
C ALA A 463 7.69 34.39 -21.42
N VAL A 464 8.33 34.94 -20.39
CA VAL A 464 8.35 34.35 -19.05
C VAL A 464 7.00 34.65 -18.39
N LEU A 465 6.36 33.61 -17.83
CA LEU A 465 5.11 33.72 -17.11
C LEU A 465 5.34 33.53 -15.60
N THR A 466 4.35 33.92 -14.81
CA THR A 466 4.34 33.71 -13.35
C THR A 466 2.98 33.14 -12.95
N PRO A 467 2.69 31.88 -13.35
CA PRO A 467 1.34 31.33 -13.26
C PRO A 467 0.77 31.43 -11.84
N ASP A 468 -0.54 31.68 -11.75
CA ASP A 468 -1.39 31.33 -10.61
C ASP A 468 -2.70 30.76 -11.15
N ASN A 469 -2.61 29.52 -11.63
CA ASN A 469 -3.61 28.90 -12.48
C ASN A 469 -4.22 27.66 -11.83
N TYR A 470 -5.56 27.57 -11.81
CA TYR A 470 -6.29 26.45 -11.22
C TYR A 470 -7.09 25.69 -12.28
N LEU A 471 -6.98 24.35 -12.25
CA LEU A 471 -7.89 23.45 -12.94
C LEU A 471 -8.72 22.71 -11.88
N VAL A 472 -10.01 22.99 -11.85
CA VAL A 472 -10.92 22.62 -10.76
C VAL A 472 -11.91 21.55 -11.21
N THR A 473 -12.18 20.57 -10.35
CA THR A 473 -13.16 19.51 -10.61
C THR A 473 -14.54 20.06 -11.02
N PRO A 474 -15.27 19.34 -11.89
CA PRO A 474 -16.57 19.80 -12.42
C PRO A 474 -17.67 19.88 -11.35
N GLN A 475 -17.52 19.11 -10.26
CA GLN A 475 -18.46 19.05 -9.15
C GLN A 475 -17.70 18.90 -7.82
N LYS A 476 -18.45 19.03 -6.72
CA LYS A 476 -17.94 18.63 -5.41
C LYS A 476 -17.89 17.12 -5.30
N TYR A 477 -16.92 16.63 -4.54
CA TYR A 477 -16.79 15.24 -4.17
C TYR A 477 -16.82 15.12 -2.65
N SER A 478 -17.60 14.17 -2.14
CA SER A 478 -17.59 13.75 -0.75
C SER A 478 -16.27 13.09 -0.42
N ILE A 479 -15.55 13.56 0.59
CA ILE A 479 -14.27 12.99 0.98
C ILE A 479 -14.45 11.98 2.12
N GLY A 480 -13.87 10.78 1.95
CA GLY A 480 -13.72 9.77 2.99
C GLY A 480 -12.45 9.98 3.82
N ALA A 481 -12.40 9.43 5.03
CA ALA A 481 -11.14 9.22 5.73
C ALA A 481 -10.27 8.24 4.93
N ASN A 482 -8.96 8.46 4.89
CA ASN A 482 -8.04 7.76 4.01
C ASN A 482 -8.33 7.96 2.50
N SER A 483 -9.23 8.86 2.09
CA SER A 483 -9.33 9.26 0.68
C SER A 483 -8.02 9.89 0.25
N THR A 484 -7.50 9.42 -0.87
CA THR A 484 -6.32 9.98 -1.53
C THR A 484 -6.64 10.41 -2.94
N LEU A 485 -6.07 11.53 -3.35
CA LEU A 485 -6.01 11.94 -4.75
C LEU A 485 -4.68 11.46 -5.33
N SER A 486 -4.71 10.64 -6.37
CA SER A 486 -3.53 10.28 -7.15
C SER A 486 -3.54 10.91 -8.53
N PHE A 487 -2.36 11.19 -9.07
CA PHE A 487 -2.21 11.71 -10.44
C PHE A 487 -0.76 11.53 -10.93
N TYR A 488 -0.59 11.46 -12.25
CA TYR A 488 0.72 11.46 -12.88
C TYR A 488 1.12 12.86 -13.31
N VAL A 489 2.39 13.22 -13.15
CA VAL A 489 2.90 14.55 -13.47
C VAL A 489 4.33 14.51 -13.99
N CYS A 490 4.64 15.33 -15.00
CA CYS A 490 5.99 15.52 -15.52
C CYS A 490 6.26 16.97 -15.93
N ALA A 491 7.54 17.32 -16.02
CA ALA A 491 7.97 18.54 -16.72
C ALA A 491 8.10 18.25 -18.22
N GLN A 492 7.66 19.17 -19.06
CA GLN A 492 7.76 19.03 -20.51
C GLN A 492 9.20 19.10 -21.02
N ASP A 493 10.12 19.69 -20.24
CA ASP A 493 11.56 19.72 -20.51
C ASP A 493 12.33 19.25 -19.28
N ALA A 494 13.08 18.16 -19.41
CA ALA A 494 13.85 17.59 -18.30
C ALA A 494 15.00 18.47 -17.80
N VAL A 495 15.38 19.52 -18.56
CA VAL A 495 16.42 20.50 -18.16
C VAL A 495 15.81 21.66 -17.38
N TYR A 496 14.58 22.04 -17.72
CA TYR A 496 13.79 23.09 -17.07
C TYR A 496 12.63 22.41 -16.35
N ALA A 497 12.95 21.75 -15.25
CA ALA A 497 12.04 20.84 -14.61
C ALA A 497 11.61 21.31 -13.23
N ALA A 498 12.01 22.51 -12.79
CA ALA A 498 11.69 22.99 -11.45
C ALA A 498 10.29 23.65 -11.40
N GLU A 499 9.31 23.05 -12.08
CA GLU A 499 7.91 23.49 -12.02
C GLU A 499 7.35 23.30 -10.60
N HIS A 500 6.75 24.35 -10.04
CA HIS A 500 6.14 24.35 -8.70
C HIS A 500 4.62 24.32 -8.80
N TYR A 501 4.01 23.35 -8.14
CA TYR A 501 2.58 23.08 -8.28
C TYR A 501 2.03 22.45 -7.00
N GLY A 502 0.71 22.38 -6.89
CA GLY A 502 0.06 21.80 -5.73
C GLY A 502 -1.41 21.45 -5.92
N ILE A 503 -1.99 20.88 -4.86
CA ILE A 503 -3.41 20.58 -4.73
C ILE A 503 -4.04 21.60 -3.81
N ALA A 504 -5.15 22.19 -4.25
CA ALA A 504 -5.95 23.12 -3.47
C ALA A 504 -7.39 22.64 -3.33
N ILE A 505 -8.00 22.93 -2.18
CA ILE A 505 -9.33 22.47 -1.80
C ILE A 505 -10.25 23.66 -1.54
N SER A 506 -11.49 23.59 -2.01
CA SER A 506 -12.56 24.53 -1.64
C SER A 506 -13.82 23.80 -1.15
N THR A 507 -14.37 24.25 -0.02
CA THR A 507 -15.67 23.79 0.49
C THR A 507 -16.83 24.70 0.06
N THR A 508 -16.54 25.83 -0.59
CA THR A 508 -17.53 26.85 -0.96
C THR A 508 -17.85 26.79 -2.45
N GLY A 509 -17.04 27.44 -3.28
CA GLY A 509 -17.26 27.63 -4.72
C GLY A 509 -16.07 27.17 -5.58
N ASN A 510 -16.28 27.07 -6.89
CA ASN A 510 -15.28 26.61 -7.86
C ASN A 510 -14.93 27.64 -8.94
N THR A 511 -15.32 28.91 -8.77
CA THR A 511 -15.12 29.97 -9.78
C THR A 511 -14.17 31.09 -9.34
N SER A 512 -13.73 31.11 -8.08
CA SER A 512 -12.81 32.14 -7.56
C SER A 512 -11.60 31.49 -6.89
N ALA A 513 -10.39 31.96 -7.23
CA ALA A 513 -9.15 31.48 -6.60
C ALA A 513 -9.14 31.72 -5.07
N SER A 514 -9.84 32.75 -4.59
CA SER A 514 -9.96 33.06 -3.16
C SER A 514 -10.71 32.01 -2.34
N ASP A 515 -11.47 31.12 -3.01
CA ASP A 515 -12.23 30.07 -2.36
C ASP A 515 -11.37 28.84 -2.03
N PHE A 516 -10.14 28.78 -2.55
CA PHE A 516 -9.25 27.62 -2.48
C PHE A 516 -8.13 27.82 -1.45
N THR A 517 -7.87 26.76 -0.69
CA THR A 517 -6.70 26.65 0.20
C THR A 517 -5.76 25.58 -0.35
N THR A 518 -4.49 25.90 -0.58
CA THR A 518 -3.47 24.91 -0.98
C THR A 518 -3.12 24.01 0.22
N ILE A 519 -3.25 22.69 0.05
CA ILE A 519 -3.06 21.69 1.11
C ILE A 519 -1.81 20.85 0.93
N TRP A 520 -1.30 20.80 -0.30
CA TRP A 520 -0.11 20.05 -0.67
C TRP A 520 0.53 20.76 -1.87
N GLU A 521 1.85 20.85 -1.88
CA GLU A 521 2.63 21.44 -2.97
C GLU A 521 4.03 20.84 -3.01
N GLU A 522 4.65 20.87 -4.19
CA GLU A 522 6.07 20.55 -4.35
C GLU A 522 6.66 21.24 -5.59
N THR A 523 7.98 21.15 -5.72
CA THR A 523 8.70 21.50 -6.93
C THR A 523 9.22 20.23 -7.59
N LEU A 524 8.98 20.05 -8.89
CA LEU A 524 9.55 18.96 -9.67
C LEU A 524 11.09 19.05 -9.65
N THR A 525 11.79 17.90 -9.66
CA THR A 525 13.26 17.85 -9.48
C THR A 525 14.03 17.11 -10.58
N ALA A 526 13.35 16.66 -11.64
CA ALA A 526 13.82 15.84 -12.78
C ALA A 526 14.92 14.79 -12.53
N LYS A 527 14.63 13.53 -12.88
CA LYS A 527 15.65 12.52 -13.20
C LYS A 527 15.22 11.60 -14.37
N ASN A 528 15.92 11.76 -15.51
CA ASN A 528 16.04 10.89 -16.69
C ASN A 528 14.79 10.49 -17.50
N GLY A 529 14.62 11.12 -18.68
CA GLY A 529 14.42 10.45 -19.98
C GLY A 529 13.02 10.03 -20.45
N GLY A 530 12.20 10.96 -20.96
CA GLY A 530 11.02 10.69 -21.79
C GLY A 530 11.26 10.79 -23.32
N ALA A 531 10.19 10.77 -24.11
CA ALA A 531 10.28 10.89 -25.57
C ALA A 531 10.87 12.25 -26.01
N LYS A 532 11.60 12.27 -27.14
CA LYS A 532 12.05 13.54 -27.74
C LYS A 532 10.86 14.24 -28.38
N GLY A 533 10.64 15.51 -28.04
CA GLY A 533 9.77 16.40 -28.80
C GLY A 533 10.26 16.61 -30.25
N MET A 534 9.54 17.43 -31.02
CA MET A 534 9.91 17.77 -32.41
C MET A 534 11.37 18.26 -32.50
N ARG A 535 12.03 18.07 -33.66
CA ARG A 535 13.45 18.44 -33.90
C ARG A 535 13.80 19.80 -33.29
N GLY A 536 14.62 19.78 -32.23
CA GLY A 536 15.12 20.99 -31.56
C GLY A 536 14.63 21.17 -30.13
N MET A 537 13.69 20.36 -29.64
CA MET A 537 13.22 20.39 -28.25
C MET A 537 13.97 19.38 -27.38
N ASN A 538 14.18 19.73 -26.12
CA ASN A 538 14.80 18.85 -25.13
C ASN A 538 13.88 17.66 -24.80
N VAL A 539 14.44 16.70 -24.08
CA VAL A 539 13.76 15.46 -23.70
C VAL A 539 12.69 15.76 -22.65
N GLN A 540 11.47 15.26 -22.83
CA GLN A 540 10.41 15.34 -21.80
C GLN A 540 10.88 14.68 -20.50
N GLY A 541 10.45 15.20 -19.35
CA GLY A 541 10.71 14.60 -18.05
C GLY A 541 10.05 13.23 -17.87
N ALA A 542 10.50 12.49 -16.86
CA ALA A 542 9.81 11.27 -16.44
C ALA A 542 8.47 11.63 -15.78
N TRP A 543 7.46 10.80 -16.02
CA TRP A 543 6.18 10.87 -15.29
C TRP A 543 6.35 10.32 -13.88
N TYR A 544 5.84 11.04 -12.89
CA TYR A 544 5.83 10.65 -11.49
C TYR A 544 4.39 10.46 -11.03
N LEU A 545 4.08 9.32 -10.41
CA LEU A 545 2.85 9.15 -9.65
C LEU A 545 2.96 9.92 -8.34
N LYS A 546 1.96 10.76 -8.07
CA LYS A 546 1.78 11.48 -6.81
C LYS A 546 0.50 11.03 -6.14
N THR A 547 0.52 11.06 -4.81
CA THR A 547 -0.62 10.71 -3.97
C THR A 547 -0.71 11.73 -2.85
N VAL A 548 -1.87 12.36 -2.69
CA VAL A 548 -2.15 13.40 -1.70
C VAL A 548 -3.26 12.91 -0.79
N ASP A 549 -3.01 12.92 0.52
CA ASP A 549 -3.99 12.56 1.54
C ASP A 549 -5.02 13.68 1.71
N LEU A 550 -6.31 13.32 1.60
CA LEU A 550 -7.44 14.23 1.80
C LEU A 550 -8.18 13.98 3.11
N SER A 551 -7.68 13.11 3.99
CA SER A 551 -8.36 12.71 5.23
C SER A 551 -8.76 13.88 6.14
N ALA A 552 -8.06 15.01 6.10
CA ALA A 552 -8.44 16.21 6.84
C ALA A 552 -9.80 16.81 6.42
N TYR A 553 -10.30 16.43 5.24
CA TYR A 553 -11.59 16.82 4.68
C TYR A 553 -12.62 15.69 4.76
N ALA A 554 -12.31 14.58 5.43
CA ALA A 554 -13.24 13.49 5.63
C ALA A 554 -14.59 14.00 6.17
N GLY A 555 -15.68 13.51 5.58
CA GLY A 555 -17.03 13.96 5.93
C GLY A 555 -17.48 15.25 5.23
N GLN A 556 -16.61 15.96 4.51
CA GLN A 556 -16.95 17.20 3.79
C GLN A 556 -17.12 16.95 2.28
N GLU A 557 -17.91 17.80 1.63
CA GLU A 557 -17.96 17.89 0.16
C GLU A 557 -17.04 19.01 -0.32
N VAL A 558 -16.10 18.69 -1.21
CA VAL A 558 -15.07 19.64 -1.66
C VAL A 558 -14.91 19.68 -3.17
N TYR A 559 -14.54 20.84 -3.69
CA TYR A 559 -13.88 20.95 -4.99
C TYR A 559 -12.38 20.73 -4.82
N ILE A 560 -11.78 19.99 -5.75
CA ILE A 560 -10.34 19.71 -5.79
C ILE A 560 -9.76 20.45 -6.99
N ALA A 561 -8.62 21.11 -6.82
CA ALA A 561 -7.96 21.85 -7.88
C ALA A 561 -6.47 21.52 -8.00
N LEU A 562 -6.00 21.30 -9.23
CA LEU A 562 -4.59 21.41 -9.58
C LEU A 562 -4.23 22.89 -9.65
N ARG A 563 -3.16 23.31 -8.95
CA ARG A 563 -2.68 24.69 -8.96
C ARG A 563 -1.24 24.74 -9.46
N HIS A 564 -0.98 25.57 -10.47
CA HIS A 564 0.36 25.86 -10.96
C HIS A 564 0.75 27.28 -10.54
N PHE A 565 1.78 27.43 -9.69
CA PHE A 565 2.09 28.70 -9.03
C PHE A 565 3.49 28.79 -8.43
N ASN A 566 3.91 29.98 -8.02
CA ASN A 566 5.22 30.24 -7.39
C ASN A 566 6.43 29.77 -8.21
N VAL A 567 6.28 29.72 -9.53
CA VAL A 567 7.32 29.37 -10.49
C VAL A 567 7.31 30.34 -11.67
N SER A 568 8.43 30.41 -12.38
CA SER A 568 8.60 31.16 -13.62
C SER A 568 9.76 30.59 -14.40
N ASP A 569 9.69 30.59 -15.74
CA ASP A 569 10.82 30.24 -16.62
C ASP A 569 11.28 28.76 -16.56
N GLU A 570 10.38 27.84 -16.21
CA GLU A 570 10.63 26.38 -16.15
C GLU A 570 9.85 25.60 -17.25
N PHE A 571 9.38 26.32 -18.28
CA PHE A 571 8.67 25.80 -19.43
C PHE A 571 7.21 25.39 -19.23
N VAL A 572 6.92 24.10 -19.03
CA VAL A 572 5.55 23.56 -18.97
C VAL A 572 5.49 22.38 -18.02
N ILE A 573 4.45 22.35 -17.17
CA ILE A 573 4.04 21.18 -16.40
C ILE A 573 2.93 20.42 -17.13
N ASN A 574 3.00 19.09 -17.15
CA ASN A 574 1.93 18.21 -17.65
C ASN A 574 1.40 17.32 -16.53
N VAL A 575 0.09 17.11 -16.48
CA VAL A 575 -0.61 16.24 -15.52
C VAL A 575 -1.57 15.33 -16.26
N ASP A 576 -1.67 14.08 -15.80
CA ASP A 576 -2.46 13.03 -16.42
C ASP A 576 -3.00 12.03 -15.38
N ASP A 577 -3.95 11.18 -15.77
CA ASP A 577 -4.43 10.04 -14.98
C ASP A 577 -4.80 10.37 -13.52
N ILE A 578 -5.73 11.32 -13.32
CA ILE A 578 -6.12 11.80 -11.99
C ILE A 578 -7.23 10.91 -11.43
N ALA A 579 -7.01 10.32 -10.25
CA ALA A 579 -7.98 9.52 -9.54
C ALA A 579 -8.24 10.03 -8.12
N LEU A 580 -9.49 10.02 -7.69
CA LEU A 580 -9.86 10.12 -6.28
C LEU A 580 -10.26 8.72 -5.79
N SER A 581 -9.61 8.25 -4.74
CA SER A 581 -10.04 7.04 -4.04
C SER A 581 -11.17 7.35 -3.07
N ALA A 582 -12.15 6.44 -3.02
CA ALA A 582 -13.34 6.56 -2.20
C ALA A 582 -13.02 6.75 -0.71
N GLY A 583 -11.90 6.19 -0.21
CA GLY A 583 -11.60 6.16 1.22
C GLY A 583 -12.73 5.51 2.04
N SER A 584 -12.65 5.55 3.36
CA SER A 584 -13.72 5.22 4.29
C SER A 584 -14.16 6.50 4.97
N ARG A 585 -15.38 7.02 4.82
CA ARG A 585 -15.80 8.10 5.73
C ARG A 585 -15.67 7.56 7.16
N ASP A 586 -14.81 8.16 7.98
CA ASP A 586 -15.08 8.12 9.42
C ASP A 586 -16.49 8.67 9.53
N MET A 587 -17.43 7.80 9.87
CA MET A 587 -18.70 8.28 10.36
C MET A 587 -18.32 9.23 11.48
N VAL A 588 -18.78 10.47 11.44
CA VAL A 588 -19.21 11.04 12.71
C VAL A 588 -20.30 10.09 13.14
N ALA A 589 -19.92 9.06 13.91
CA ALA A 589 -20.83 8.08 14.44
C ALA A 589 -21.85 8.92 15.20
N THR A 590 -23.08 8.95 14.71
CA THR A 590 -24.19 9.46 15.51
C THR A 590 -24.22 8.55 16.73
N ARG A 591 -23.69 9.04 17.85
CA ARG A 591 -23.68 8.29 19.10
C ARG A 591 -25.14 8.17 19.52
N ASP A 592 -25.65 6.96 19.58
CA ASP A 592 -27.00 6.70 20.07
C ASP A 592 -27.09 7.08 21.54
N VAL A 593 -28.21 7.67 21.95
CA VAL A 593 -28.50 7.88 23.37
C VAL A 593 -28.92 6.55 23.96
N ILE A 594 -28.01 5.93 24.70
CA ILE A 594 -28.20 4.64 25.38
C ILE A 594 -29.05 4.82 26.64
N PHE A 595 -28.82 5.93 27.35
CA PHE A 595 -29.51 6.25 28.60
C PHE A 595 -29.52 7.76 28.80
N GLU A 596 -30.63 8.31 29.27
CA GLU A 596 -30.73 9.72 29.65
C GLU A 596 -31.57 9.90 30.92
N GLU A 597 -31.22 10.91 31.72
CA GLU A 597 -31.99 11.35 32.89
C GLU A 597 -31.73 12.84 33.13
N ASP A 598 -32.80 13.62 33.07
CA ASP A 598 -32.80 15.08 33.33
C ASP A 598 -33.43 15.44 34.68
N PHE A 599 -33.95 14.46 35.44
CA PHE A 599 -34.63 14.62 36.73
C PHE A 599 -35.91 15.47 36.73
N GLU A 600 -36.40 15.89 35.57
CA GLU A 600 -37.55 16.82 35.46
C GLU A 600 -38.89 16.18 35.84
N SER A 601 -38.90 14.87 36.05
CA SER A 601 -40.03 14.17 36.67
C SER A 601 -40.24 14.55 38.15
N GLY A 602 -39.25 15.20 38.78
CA GLY A 602 -39.30 15.63 40.19
C GLY A 602 -39.12 14.49 41.20
N SER A 603 -38.71 13.30 40.74
CA SER A 603 -38.45 12.12 41.58
C SER A 603 -37.44 11.19 40.92
N LEU A 604 -36.84 10.28 41.69
CA LEU A 604 -36.04 9.19 41.11
C LEU A 604 -36.95 8.24 40.33
N GLY A 605 -36.66 8.06 39.04
CA GLY A 605 -37.41 7.17 38.14
C GLY A 605 -37.34 5.69 38.54
N SER A 606 -38.08 4.85 37.81
CA SER A 606 -38.08 3.40 38.07
C SER A 606 -36.68 2.79 37.85
N GLY A 607 -36.18 2.03 38.83
CA GLY A 607 -34.90 1.32 38.75
C GLY A 607 -33.71 2.07 39.36
N TRP A 608 -33.84 3.36 39.64
CA TRP A 608 -32.86 4.10 40.43
C TRP A 608 -32.89 3.65 41.89
N THR A 609 -31.72 3.51 42.50
CA THR A 609 -31.58 3.19 43.93
C THR A 609 -30.50 4.05 44.58
N THR A 610 -30.52 4.14 45.91
CA THR A 610 -29.52 4.92 46.66
C THR A 610 -28.97 4.09 47.81
N THR A 611 -27.68 4.23 48.11
CA THR A 611 -27.14 3.80 49.41
C THR A 611 -27.09 4.97 50.37
N TYR A 612 -27.43 4.73 51.64
CA TYR A 612 -27.28 5.71 52.71
C TYR A 612 -27.10 5.05 54.07
N ASN A 613 -26.37 5.71 54.98
CA ASN A 613 -26.07 5.23 56.33
C ASN A 613 -26.89 5.94 57.44
N GLY A 614 -28.07 6.45 57.11
CA GLY A 614 -29.11 6.80 58.08
C GLY A 614 -29.40 8.28 58.33
N ASP A 615 -28.63 9.22 57.77
CA ASP A 615 -28.85 10.66 58.01
C ASP A 615 -29.36 11.45 56.78
N TYR A 616 -28.83 11.21 55.58
CA TYR A 616 -29.30 11.84 54.32
C TYR A 616 -29.28 10.82 53.18
N GLN A 617 -29.99 11.08 52.07
CA GLN A 617 -30.00 10.25 50.86
C GLN A 617 -29.84 11.15 49.62
N TRP A 618 -29.55 10.57 48.46
CA TRP A 618 -29.63 11.32 47.21
C TRP A 618 -31.09 11.67 46.92
N GLU A 619 -31.37 12.94 46.65
CA GLU A 619 -32.73 13.46 46.47
C GLU A 619 -32.83 14.35 45.24
N VAL A 620 -33.95 14.25 44.52
CA VAL A 620 -34.28 15.14 43.41
C VAL A 620 -34.96 16.39 43.95
N LEU A 621 -34.32 17.55 43.81
CA LEU A 621 -34.73 18.80 44.45
C LEU A 621 -34.66 19.98 43.47
N SER A 622 -35.51 20.99 43.69
CA SER A 622 -35.52 22.23 42.91
C SER A 622 -34.44 23.24 43.32
N SER A 623 -33.67 22.90 44.36
CA SER A 623 -32.47 23.59 44.84
C SER A 623 -31.84 22.72 45.92
N SER A 624 -30.52 22.74 46.05
CA SER A 624 -29.84 22.15 47.20
C SER A 624 -30.43 22.69 48.53
N PRO A 625 -30.60 21.86 49.58
CA PRO A 625 -31.05 22.29 50.91
C PRO A 625 -30.02 23.16 51.64
N ILE A 626 -28.73 23.01 51.31
CA ILE A 626 -27.59 23.70 51.93
C ILE A 626 -26.76 24.38 50.84
N GLY A 627 -26.69 25.71 50.91
CA GLY A 627 -26.16 26.54 49.82
C GLY A 627 -27.17 26.65 48.68
N THR A 628 -27.41 27.87 48.18
CA THR A 628 -28.39 28.10 47.11
C THR A 628 -27.79 27.72 45.76
N PHE A 629 -27.95 26.45 45.38
CA PHE A 629 -27.54 25.91 44.08
C PHE A 629 -28.79 25.48 43.31
N PRO A 630 -29.24 26.26 42.31
CA PRO A 630 -30.32 25.83 41.43
C PRO A 630 -29.83 24.71 40.49
N PRO A 631 -30.74 23.87 39.97
CA PRO A 631 -30.46 22.92 38.90
C PRO A 631 -29.69 23.56 37.73
N TYR A 632 -28.88 22.77 37.03
CA TYR A 632 -28.14 23.27 35.87
C TYR A 632 -29.13 23.68 34.77
N SER A 633 -30.13 22.83 34.52
CA SER A 633 -31.23 23.15 33.61
C SER A 633 -32.56 22.68 34.20
N GLY A 634 -33.67 23.15 33.63
CA GLY A 634 -34.99 22.74 34.11
C GLY A 634 -35.31 23.20 35.54
N SER A 635 -36.09 22.38 36.23
CA SER A 635 -36.68 22.64 37.55
C SER A 635 -36.11 21.76 38.65
N TYR A 636 -35.41 20.67 38.33
CA TYR A 636 -34.95 19.67 39.29
C TYR A 636 -33.56 19.14 38.95
N ALA A 637 -32.79 18.78 39.98
CA ALA A 637 -31.54 18.03 39.83
C ALA A 637 -31.37 17.09 41.02
N ALA A 638 -30.53 16.07 40.90
CA ALA A 638 -30.22 15.17 42.01
C ALA A 638 -29.09 15.75 42.87
N TYR A 639 -29.34 15.92 44.16
CA TYR A 639 -28.37 16.43 45.12
C TYR A 639 -28.09 15.41 46.21
N ARG A 640 -26.90 15.50 46.78
CA ARG A 640 -26.55 14.82 48.01
C ARG A 640 -25.80 15.71 48.97
N ASP A 641 -26.40 15.86 50.15
CA ASP A 641 -25.74 16.39 51.34
C ASP A 641 -25.01 15.25 52.06
N CYS A 642 -23.72 15.43 52.27
CA CYS A 642 -22.82 14.38 52.77
C CYS A 642 -22.48 14.86 54.18
N GLY A 643 -23.30 14.47 55.14
CA GLY A 643 -23.32 15.05 56.48
C GLY A 643 -22.69 14.13 57.51
N GLY A 644 -21.37 14.22 57.69
CA GLY A 644 -20.64 13.66 58.82
C GLY A 644 -20.34 12.16 58.80
N ASP A 645 -20.47 11.46 57.67
CA ASP A 645 -20.15 10.04 57.53
C ASP A 645 -18.92 9.77 56.64
N ASP A 646 -17.94 9.01 57.16
CA ASP A 646 -16.72 8.61 56.44
C ASP A 646 -16.99 7.51 55.37
N VAL A 647 -18.16 7.52 54.74
CA VAL A 647 -18.63 6.49 53.80
C VAL A 647 -19.12 7.14 52.50
N THR A 648 -18.83 6.52 51.36
CA THR A 648 -19.35 6.98 50.08
C THR A 648 -20.79 6.52 49.88
N ASP A 649 -21.68 7.49 49.63
CA ASP A 649 -23.08 7.25 49.32
C ASP A 649 -23.36 7.38 47.83
N TYR A 650 -24.02 6.38 47.26
CA TYR A 650 -24.21 6.22 45.83
C TYR A 650 -25.65 6.51 45.41
N LEU A 651 -25.80 7.27 44.33
CA LEU A 651 -26.98 7.27 43.47
C LEU A 651 -26.72 6.31 42.32
N ILE A 652 -27.50 5.24 42.24
CA ILE A 652 -27.25 4.09 41.37
C ILE A 652 -28.31 4.04 40.28
N THR A 653 -27.87 3.98 39.02
CA THR A 653 -28.75 3.87 37.84
C THR A 653 -29.55 2.55 37.84
N PRO A 654 -30.59 2.43 37.01
CA PRO A 654 -31.02 1.12 36.52
C PRO A 654 -29.88 0.34 35.85
N LEU A 655 -30.08 -0.95 35.58
CA LEU A 655 -29.12 -1.75 34.79
C LEU A 655 -29.08 -1.21 33.35
N ILE A 656 -27.90 -0.79 32.89
CA ILE A 656 -27.66 -0.24 31.56
C ILE A 656 -27.06 -1.35 30.67
N ASP A 657 -27.62 -1.52 29.48
CA ASP A 657 -27.14 -2.48 28.49
C ASP A 657 -26.18 -1.82 27.50
N LEU A 658 -24.90 -2.18 27.57
CA LEU A 658 -23.83 -1.70 26.68
C LEU A 658 -23.36 -2.82 25.73
N THR A 659 -24.08 -3.94 25.65
CA THR A 659 -23.62 -5.15 24.93
C THR A 659 -23.44 -4.93 23.43
N SER A 660 -24.28 -4.07 22.85
CA SER A 660 -24.30 -3.78 21.41
C SER A 660 -23.54 -2.50 21.04
N TYR A 661 -22.85 -1.84 21.99
CA TYR A 661 -22.24 -0.55 21.77
C TYR A 661 -20.71 -0.57 21.96
N ILE A 662 -20.03 0.22 21.16
CA ILE A 662 -18.60 0.56 21.22
C ILE A 662 -18.45 2.08 21.32
N ASP A 663 -17.25 2.56 21.67
CA ASP A 663 -16.97 3.99 21.86
C ASP A 663 -18.08 4.65 22.71
N ILE A 664 -18.10 4.37 24.01
CA ILE A 664 -19.20 4.73 24.91
C ILE A 664 -18.74 5.87 25.83
N ASN A 665 -19.58 6.88 26.01
CA ASN A 665 -19.28 8.07 26.80
C ASN A 665 -20.48 8.45 27.65
N LEU A 666 -20.20 8.81 28.90
CA LEU A 666 -21.15 9.46 29.79
C LEU A 666 -20.84 10.96 29.83
N SER A 667 -21.84 11.80 29.55
CA SER A 667 -21.85 13.22 29.87
C SER A 667 -22.87 13.51 30.96
N PHE A 668 -22.54 14.41 31.88
CA PHE A 668 -23.47 14.96 32.87
C PHE A 668 -22.95 16.31 33.39
N TYR A 669 -23.83 17.14 33.94
CA TYR A 669 -23.43 18.34 34.67
C TYR A 669 -23.26 17.98 36.14
N GLY A 670 -22.13 18.38 36.74
CA GLY A 670 -21.84 18.17 38.17
C GLY A 670 -21.55 19.47 38.92
N ILE A 671 -21.80 19.46 40.24
CA ILE A 671 -21.42 20.52 41.17
C ILE A 671 -20.85 19.93 42.46
N ALA A 672 -19.81 20.57 42.99
CA ALA A 672 -19.14 20.23 44.25
C ALA A 672 -18.48 21.50 44.80
N ALA A 673 -19.24 22.36 45.48
CA ALA A 673 -18.77 23.65 45.93
C ALA A 673 -18.00 23.58 47.26
N SER A 674 -17.07 24.52 47.47
CA SER A 674 -16.33 24.59 48.73
C SER A 674 -17.11 25.25 49.86
N TRP A 675 -17.10 24.68 51.06
CA TRP A 675 -17.50 25.35 52.29
C TRP A 675 -16.28 25.54 53.19
N ALA A 676 -15.95 26.78 53.54
CA ALA A 676 -14.79 27.11 54.38
C ALA A 676 -13.42 26.53 53.92
N GLY A 677 -13.29 26.13 52.64
CA GLY A 677 -12.09 25.52 52.05
C GLY A 677 -12.20 24.00 51.84
N ASP A 678 -13.23 23.38 52.41
CA ASP A 678 -13.52 21.96 52.35
C ASP A 678 -14.47 21.63 51.18
N VAL A 679 -14.29 20.47 50.52
CA VAL A 679 -15.01 20.11 49.29
C VAL A 679 -15.38 18.63 49.30
N ASN A 680 -16.66 18.32 49.14
CA ASN A 680 -17.13 16.94 49.01
C ASN A 680 -16.65 16.32 47.69
N THR A 681 -16.38 15.02 47.71
CA THR A 681 -15.92 14.31 46.52
C THR A 681 -17.10 13.78 45.73
N LEU A 682 -17.19 14.13 44.46
CA LEU A 682 -18.12 13.57 43.48
C LEU A 682 -17.37 12.58 42.59
N SER A 683 -17.91 11.39 42.41
CA SER A 683 -17.30 10.31 41.63
C SER A 683 -18.31 9.59 40.73
N VAL A 684 -17.83 9.02 39.62
CA VAL A 684 -18.56 8.08 38.77
C VAL A 684 -17.92 6.70 38.94
N ASN A 685 -18.75 5.70 39.23
CA ASN A 685 -18.34 4.34 39.51
C ASN A 685 -19.19 3.34 38.74
N TYR A 686 -18.71 2.12 38.54
CA TYR A 686 -19.47 1.04 37.92
C TYR A 686 -19.37 -0.29 38.67
N SER A 687 -20.35 -1.16 38.47
CA SER A 687 -20.37 -2.54 38.95
C SER A 687 -21.29 -3.42 38.10
N SER A 688 -21.06 -4.74 38.10
CA SER A 688 -22.00 -5.72 37.54
C SER A 688 -23.14 -6.07 38.51
N SER A 689 -23.15 -5.47 39.71
CA SER A 689 -24.12 -5.70 40.78
C SER A 689 -24.59 -4.38 41.37
N ALA A 690 -25.90 -4.24 41.60
CA ALA A 690 -26.49 -3.05 42.22
C ALA A 690 -25.97 -2.77 43.66
N ASN A 691 -25.26 -3.72 44.27
CA ASN A 691 -24.71 -3.60 45.62
C ASN A 691 -23.16 -3.50 45.65
N GLY A 692 -22.52 -3.31 44.50
CA GLY A 692 -21.06 -3.33 44.37
C GLY A 692 -20.44 -4.74 44.35
N PRO A 693 -19.10 -4.86 44.43
CA PRO A 693 -18.13 -3.79 44.68
C PRO A 693 -18.06 -2.76 43.54
N TRP A 694 -17.77 -1.51 43.90
CA TRP A 694 -17.71 -0.38 42.97
C TRP A 694 -16.28 -0.14 42.49
N THR A 695 -16.13 0.10 41.19
CA THR A 695 -14.87 0.53 40.57
C THR A 695 -15.02 1.97 40.08
N THR A 696 -14.13 2.87 40.50
CA THR A 696 -14.19 4.30 40.14
C THR A 696 -13.64 4.53 38.74
N LEU A 697 -14.44 5.20 37.89
CA LEU A 697 -14.08 5.64 36.54
C LEU A 697 -13.57 7.08 36.53
N TRP A 698 -14.17 7.93 37.36
CA TRP A 698 -13.83 9.34 37.45
C TRP A 698 -14.13 9.90 38.86
N SER A 699 -13.38 10.92 39.28
CA SER A 699 -13.61 11.67 40.52
C SER A 699 -13.10 13.10 40.39
N ASN A 700 -13.76 14.06 41.05
CA ASN A 700 -13.24 15.42 41.18
C ASN A 700 -11.99 15.48 42.09
N ASN A 701 -11.64 14.39 42.79
CA ASN A 701 -10.51 14.30 43.72
C ASN A 701 -10.50 15.42 44.78
N GLY A 702 -11.69 15.84 45.24
CA GLY A 702 -11.85 16.94 46.20
C GLY A 702 -11.60 18.33 45.61
N ASN A 703 -11.50 18.49 44.28
CA ASN A 703 -11.42 19.80 43.65
C ASN A 703 -12.82 20.44 43.52
N VAL A 704 -12.86 21.77 43.66
CA VAL A 704 -14.10 22.55 43.55
C VAL A 704 -14.67 22.48 42.14
N ILE A 705 -15.96 22.19 42.04
CA ILE A 705 -16.76 22.33 40.83
C ILE A 705 -17.87 23.35 41.16
N ASN A 706 -17.65 24.61 40.81
CA ASN A 706 -18.61 25.70 40.98
C ASN A 706 -18.23 26.87 40.03
N PRO A 707 -19.08 27.26 39.05
CA PRO A 707 -20.45 26.81 38.79
C PRO A 707 -20.56 25.36 38.29
N TRP A 708 -21.77 24.88 38.02
CA TRP A 708 -22.04 23.60 37.34
C TRP A 708 -21.12 23.43 36.12
N GLN A 709 -20.54 22.25 35.98
CA GLN A 709 -19.62 21.92 34.90
C GLN A 709 -20.02 20.61 34.23
N GLU A 710 -19.96 20.57 32.90
CA GLU A 710 -20.09 19.33 32.14
C GLU A 710 -18.88 18.42 32.37
N ILE A 711 -19.14 17.17 32.71
CA ILE A 711 -18.16 16.13 32.99
C ILE A 711 -18.38 15.02 31.98
N ASN A 712 -17.33 14.69 31.23
CA ASN A 712 -17.31 13.61 30.26
C ASN A 712 -16.45 12.46 30.81
N VAL A 713 -16.99 11.24 30.81
CA VAL A 713 -16.34 10.03 31.29
C VAL A 713 -16.36 8.98 30.17
N ASP A 714 -15.19 8.53 29.76
CA ASP A 714 -15.04 7.44 28.79
C ASP A 714 -15.43 6.10 29.45
N LEU A 715 -16.44 5.45 28.88
CA LEU A 715 -16.97 4.15 29.30
C LEU A 715 -16.59 3.04 28.33
N SER A 716 -15.75 3.29 27.32
CA SER A 716 -15.46 2.33 26.24
C SER A 716 -14.87 1.01 26.75
N SER A 717 -14.18 1.04 27.90
CA SER A 717 -13.70 -0.18 28.58
C SER A 717 -14.81 -1.12 29.07
N LEU A 718 -16.06 -0.64 29.10
CA LEU A 718 -17.26 -1.37 29.52
C LEU A 718 -18.07 -1.92 28.33
N ALA A 719 -17.60 -1.71 27.09
CA ALA A 719 -18.25 -2.25 25.89
C ALA A 719 -18.47 -3.77 26.01
N GLY A 720 -19.61 -4.25 25.51
CA GLY A 720 -19.96 -5.67 25.58
C GLY A 720 -20.53 -6.15 26.92
N GLN A 721 -20.80 -5.25 27.88
CA GLN A 721 -21.29 -5.60 29.22
C GLN A 721 -22.65 -4.97 29.54
N THR A 722 -23.35 -5.54 30.52
CA THR A 722 -24.48 -4.86 31.20
C THR A 722 -24.00 -4.40 32.58
N VAL A 723 -24.14 -3.12 32.90
CA VAL A 723 -23.53 -2.50 34.11
C VAL A 723 -24.52 -1.61 34.86
N TYR A 724 -24.27 -1.44 36.16
CA TYR A 724 -24.81 -0.34 36.95
C TYR A 724 -23.77 0.77 37.00
N LEU A 725 -24.17 2.02 36.76
CA LEU A 725 -23.36 3.20 37.07
C LEU A 725 -23.82 3.81 38.40
N ALA A 726 -22.89 4.42 39.11
CA ALA A 726 -23.16 5.04 40.41
C ALA A 726 -22.42 6.37 40.60
N PHE A 727 -23.18 7.41 40.89
CA PHE A 727 -22.65 8.71 41.31
C PHE A 727 -22.42 8.69 42.81
N GLY A 728 -21.16 8.70 43.23
CA GLY A 728 -20.77 8.63 44.64
C GLY A 728 -20.48 10.00 45.21
N CYS A 729 -21.06 10.31 46.37
CA CYS A 729 -20.59 11.40 47.23
C CYS A 729 -19.79 10.84 48.40
N PHE A 730 -18.59 11.38 48.64
CA PHE A 730 -17.86 11.19 49.90
C PHE A 730 -17.77 12.52 50.64
N ASP A 731 -18.16 12.51 51.92
CA ASP A 731 -18.14 13.69 52.77
C ASP A 731 -16.71 14.12 53.11
N ALA A 732 -16.44 15.40 52.88
CA ALA A 732 -15.25 16.06 53.37
C ALA A 732 -15.58 17.48 53.84
N TYR A 733 -16.76 17.68 54.45
CA TYR A 733 -17.31 18.93 54.99
C TYR A 733 -17.60 20.04 53.96
N GLY A 734 -17.63 19.72 52.67
CA GLY A 734 -17.98 20.66 51.61
C GLY A 734 -19.48 20.93 51.48
N TYR A 735 -19.86 21.77 50.51
CA TYR A 735 -21.27 21.87 50.13
C TYR A 735 -21.75 20.58 49.46
N PRO A 736 -23.08 20.35 49.39
CA PRO A 736 -23.66 19.21 48.70
C PRO A 736 -23.12 19.01 47.29
N THR A 737 -22.97 17.75 46.90
CA THR A 737 -22.71 17.40 45.50
C THR A 737 -24.03 17.34 44.74
N GLY A 738 -23.99 17.60 43.44
CA GLY A 738 -25.16 17.48 42.58
C GLY A 738 -24.81 16.98 41.20
N VAL A 739 -25.76 16.31 40.58
CA VAL A 739 -25.71 15.82 39.19
C VAL A 739 -27.00 16.18 38.46
N ASP A 740 -26.87 16.51 37.18
CA ASP A 740 -27.97 16.93 36.31
C ASP A 740 -27.67 16.58 34.84
N ASN A 741 -28.71 16.43 34.00
CA ASN A 741 -28.62 16.08 32.57
C ASN A 741 -27.64 14.94 32.26
N ILE A 742 -27.90 13.76 32.82
CA ILE A 742 -27.11 12.56 32.57
C ILE A 742 -27.46 12.03 31.19
N VAL A 743 -26.44 11.82 30.34
CA VAL A 743 -26.60 11.21 29.02
C VAL A 743 -25.46 10.22 28.79
N ILE A 744 -25.79 8.98 28.46
CA ILE A 744 -24.85 7.98 27.98
C ILE A 744 -25.05 7.83 26.49
N THR A 745 -23.97 7.96 25.74
CA THR A 745 -23.99 7.79 24.30
C THR A 745 -22.96 6.77 23.84
N GLY A 746 -23.28 5.99 22.82
CA GLY A 746 -22.33 5.06 22.21
C GLY A 746 -22.66 4.75 20.77
N THR A 747 -21.72 4.15 20.06
CA THR A 747 -21.90 3.75 18.66
C THR A 747 -22.30 2.28 18.63
N LEU A 748 -23.30 1.88 17.84
CA LEU A 748 -23.59 0.46 17.65
C LEU A 748 -22.35 -0.27 17.12
N GLY A 749 -21.88 -1.27 17.87
CA GLY A 749 -20.82 -2.15 17.44
C GLY A 749 -21.35 -3.07 16.35
N SER A 750 -20.94 -2.83 15.10
CA SER A 750 -21.22 -3.70 13.95
C SER A 750 -20.71 -5.12 14.24
N THR A 751 -21.58 -5.99 14.74
CA THR A 751 -21.25 -7.40 15.04
C THR A 751 -22.24 -8.39 14.45
N VAL A 752 -22.95 -8.01 13.37
CA VAL A 752 -23.51 -9.02 12.47
C VAL A 752 -22.73 -8.96 11.15
N PRO A 753 -21.75 -9.84 10.94
CA PRO A 753 -21.02 -9.91 9.67
C PRO A 753 -21.99 -10.29 8.55
N GLY A 754 -22.23 -9.31 7.68
CA GLY A 754 -23.29 -9.35 6.69
C GLY A 754 -23.30 -8.11 5.82
N VAL A 755 -24.19 -8.12 4.84
CA VAL A 755 -24.54 -6.96 4.03
C VAL A 755 -25.90 -6.48 4.52
N GLU A 756 -26.04 -5.19 4.79
CA GLU A 756 -27.31 -4.59 5.19
C GLU A 756 -27.71 -3.51 4.21
N ASN A 757 -28.99 -3.53 3.79
CA ASN A 757 -29.59 -2.53 2.90
C ASN A 757 -28.81 -2.28 1.59
N MET A 758 -28.16 -3.30 1.03
CA MET A 758 -27.47 -3.16 -0.25
C MET A 758 -28.47 -2.97 -1.39
N HIS A 759 -28.26 -1.94 -2.19
CA HIS A 759 -29.10 -1.65 -3.34
C HIS A 759 -28.84 -2.64 -4.47
N LEU A 760 -29.87 -3.40 -4.81
CA LEU A 760 -29.91 -4.29 -5.96
C LEU A 760 -30.78 -3.63 -7.05
N VAL A 761 -30.20 -3.39 -8.23
CA VAL A 761 -30.97 -3.07 -9.44
C VAL A 761 -31.47 -4.35 -10.11
N PRO A 762 -32.45 -4.29 -11.04
CA PRO A 762 -32.93 -5.45 -11.77
C PRO A 762 -31.81 -6.32 -12.30
N GLY A 763 -31.78 -7.58 -11.86
CA GLY A 763 -30.65 -8.46 -12.13
C GLY A 763 -30.63 -9.70 -11.27
N THR A 764 -29.62 -10.52 -11.53
CA THR A 764 -29.36 -11.76 -10.82
C THR A 764 -28.06 -11.62 -10.04
N TYR A 765 -28.13 -12.02 -8.77
CA TYR A 765 -27.05 -11.86 -7.81
C TYR A 765 -26.77 -13.19 -7.10
N TYR A 766 -25.50 -13.38 -6.74
CA TYR A 766 -25.01 -14.48 -5.94
C TYR A 766 -24.55 -13.93 -4.59
N ILE A 767 -25.08 -14.48 -3.51
CA ILE A 767 -24.70 -14.15 -2.13
C ILE A 767 -23.86 -15.32 -1.63
N VAL A 768 -22.61 -15.06 -1.28
CA VAL A 768 -21.70 -16.06 -0.69
C VAL A 768 -21.60 -15.74 0.80
N ALA A 769 -22.03 -16.68 1.63
CA ALA A 769 -21.95 -16.60 3.08
C ALA A 769 -20.96 -17.65 3.58
N SER A 770 -20.02 -17.24 4.43
CA SER A 770 -18.94 -18.08 4.94
C SER A 770 -18.89 -18.08 6.46
N SER A 771 -18.40 -19.17 7.04
CA SER A 771 -18.15 -19.31 8.48
C SER A 771 -17.11 -20.40 8.71
N THR A 772 -16.22 -20.21 9.69
CA THR A 772 -15.25 -21.25 10.10
C THR A 772 -15.90 -22.40 10.86
N ASP A 773 -17.14 -22.23 11.32
CA ASP A 773 -17.95 -23.33 11.88
C ASP A 773 -18.50 -24.24 10.78
N ASP A 774 -18.48 -25.55 11.02
CA ASP A 774 -19.10 -26.58 10.16
C ASP A 774 -20.62 -26.43 10.01
N ASN A 775 -21.27 -25.71 10.94
CA ASN A 775 -22.70 -25.43 10.91
C ASN A 775 -22.94 -23.95 11.25
N PHE A 776 -23.65 -23.24 10.38
CA PHE A 776 -23.96 -21.82 10.55
C PHE A 776 -25.36 -21.49 10.01
N THR A 777 -25.91 -20.34 10.40
CA THR A 777 -27.26 -19.91 9.97
C THR A 777 -27.12 -18.70 9.08
N VAL A 778 -27.77 -18.72 7.92
CA VAL A 778 -27.81 -17.58 6.99
C VAL A 778 -29.24 -17.04 6.95
N ASP A 779 -29.37 -15.73 7.14
CA ASP A 779 -30.61 -14.98 6.96
C ASP A 779 -30.47 -14.04 5.76
N ILE A 780 -31.44 -14.08 4.85
CA ILE A 780 -31.50 -13.25 3.66
C ILE A 780 -32.88 -12.61 3.60
N ASN A 781 -32.92 -11.29 3.49
CA ASN A 781 -34.13 -10.52 3.31
C ASN A 781 -33.96 -9.56 2.14
N VAL A 782 -35.01 -9.43 1.33
CA VAL A 782 -35.04 -8.50 0.20
C VAL A 782 -36.33 -7.70 0.30
N GLU A 783 -36.20 -6.38 0.39
CA GLU A 783 -37.32 -5.47 0.60
C GLU A 783 -37.40 -4.41 -0.51
N PRO A 784 -38.59 -3.84 -0.78
CA PRO A 784 -38.71 -2.67 -1.65
C PRO A 784 -37.89 -1.49 -1.12
N VAL A 785 -37.32 -0.69 -2.02
CA VAL A 785 -36.71 0.59 -1.64
C VAL A 785 -37.78 1.54 -1.07
N PRO A 786 -37.60 2.14 0.12
CA PRO A 786 -38.56 3.07 0.71
C PRO A 786 -38.81 4.28 -0.22
N VAL A 787 -40.09 4.62 -0.44
CA VAL A 787 -40.44 5.84 -1.18
C VAL A 787 -40.33 7.05 -0.24
N PRO A 788 -39.67 8.16 -0.62
CA PRO A 788 -39.61 9.35 0.22
C PRO A 788 -41.02 9.90 0.50
N GLU A 789 -41.34 10.07 1.78
CA GLU A 789 -42.56 10.74 2.21
C GLU A 789 -42.43 12.23 1.80
N MET A 790 -43.15 12.66 0.77
CA MET A 790 -43.16 14.07 0.36
C MET A 790 -43.74 14.92 1.51
N ALA A 791 -42.88 15.66 2.20
CA ALA A 791 -43.28 16.69 3.13
C ALA A 791 -44.15 17.73 2.40
N TYR A 792 -45.45 17.72 2.69
CA TYR A 792 -46.39 18.74 2.24
C TYR A 792 -46.18 20.00 3.09
N GLU A 793 -45.40 20.96 2.60
CA GLU A 793 -45.35 22.31 3.18
C GLU A 793 -46.60 23.11 2.72
N PRO A 794 -47.47 23.57 3.63
CA PRO A 794 -48.56 24.46 3.27
C PRO A 794 -48.02 25.86 2.99
N ASN A 795 -48.25 26.35 1.76
CA ASN A 795 -47.87 27.66 1.27
C ASN A 795 -48.34 28.80 2.21
N PRO A 796 -47.44 29.64 2.78
CA PRO A 796 -47.86 30.80 3.55
C PRO A 796 -48.19 32.00 2.65
N ALA A 797 -49.29 32.67 3.00
CA ALA A 797 -49.84 33.86 2.36
C ALA A 797 -49.15 35.15 2.78
#